data_AF-A0A662R9J9-F1
#
_entry.id   AF-A0A662R9J9-F1
#
_cell.length_a   1.000
_cell.length_b   1.000
_cell.length_c   1.000
_cell.angle_alpha   90.00
_cell.angle_beta   90.00
_cell.angle_gamma   90.00
#
_symmetry.space_group_name_H-M   'P 1'
#
loop_
_entity.id
_entity.type
_entity.pdbx_description
1 polymer ?
#
loop_
_entity_poly.entity_id
_entity_poly.type
_entity_poly.pdbx_seq_one_letter_code
_entity_poly.pdbx_strand_id
1 'polypeptide(L)'
;YNDVHDHAADGYGYGIYVGGSNNTIEYNNVTNNSMHGISMDRSDGSWNNDVSNNTVCNNGEYDIATCGSACYGNNGCNNTCDTTYYYDDYGSTGCTYNCSPAADLTIIEKLEEWTDLGNKTYNITYTIKNIGDADAGESNTSIKIDGTEVATDPVPALTQGENYTRTLGPFTMSGGSNVILICADSNNMILEKSQEYNNCLENIFIHPEMPDLTITEKSEAWVVEGSTYNITYTVKNIGTIEAEASATSIEIDGETISNDTVPALAASESYTSTLGPFTISGSNDTILICIDIDNNITEVDEDNNCKENTFEKPDCTCSDGTPCGECSVDKPKYCDNGVLIDDCAECGCPGGEICDEELGSCYLPGVGGCITGDGTVFACGDTVTKSCTLSENMICPSGSAGLIIGADNIVIDGNGYGITGSTTNADCEWAGETSPCTISGIYNEGYDNVVIRNLEIEDFCTGIALKGTGQNKVLDITIDNCRIHDNGFNTKSGGSDMVTHGIHACFVRHIEITENDICNNKGTGSACGDGGNGIFIYAGVSDNYCDINNNRLYDNAKAGFWTKMMLSKSTISHNEVWGNGDGSGIDDDVRGGIILRCKKSNENTIEYNDVHHHAADGYGYGIYVGGSSNTIRHNTVNGSTKHGISMARSDGSWDNEIYNNVVCDNGIDISVTSGVTGNTGDENTCETTYNYNDCGTTGCTLSCLESGVENLGGIDTSEEEPEEEEKKISFIEAGSNASISFNECGVSLINVYAMNDLINFSINIRQSDEPLEGETGITGIVYRYLNITTSNITDEDIINATIRFGVSRSWIQDTSIDEASIRLNRYNDTNRNWTVLPTTRINETKNDASICFEAVTQGFSLFAITGREMTVVPLTGIPDSEIAGASTWEPMIPSAPLTKTQAAPQEEKSVGWNTIPIAPLIAVIIAGTAGIIYRRKLLKTYFLPNLSLPERERNIIVPVNSFTDYFMREEYAKVEKLGDSLANIESLINWGAFCPIIADIFDDRSGNGSGANIDEVLMIKMLVLQQWYRLSDSELEQQATDRISFRRFLGFPDTIPDKSAIRTFREQLTQTGKERKIWGELHRQLDSSELAVKQGVIQDATFITVKQGHTKASKPKRDASQTRRSGGETLQCPWWWY
;
A
#
# COMPACT_ATOMS: atom_id res chain seq x y z
N TYR A 1 21.63 -19.79 14.57
CA TYR A 1 21.29 -19.85 13.14
C TYR A 1 21.45 -18.47 12.53
N ASN A 2 22.70 -18.08 12.31
CA ASN A 2 23.10 -16.96 11.47
C ASN A 2 24.05 -17.53 10.41
N ASP A 3 24.04 -17.00 9.20
CA ASP A 3 25.13 -17.18 8.23
C ASP A 3 25.89 -15.86 8.09
N VAL A 4 27.23 -15.89 8.12
CA VAL A 4 28.06 -14.69 8.30
C VAL A 4 29.31 -14.80 7.43
N HIS A 5 29.33 -14.07 6.30
CA HIS A 5 30.40 -14.19 5.31
C HIS A 5 30.81 -12.91 4.57
N ASP A 6 31.97 -13.01 3.90
CA ASP A 6 32.57 -12.04 2.97
C ASP A 6 32.77 -10.61 3.51
N HIS A 7 32.99 -10.47 4.82
CA HIS A 7 33.14 -9.16 5.47
C HIS A 7 34.47 -8.44 5.17
N ALA A 8 34.32 -7.21 4.67
CA ALA A 8 35.29 -6.11 4.59
C ALA A 8 36.56 -6.31 3.71
N ALA A 9 36.60 -5.57 2.59
CA ALA A 9 37.74 -5.53 1.66
C ALA A 9 38.97 -4.74 2.17
N ASP A 10 38.93 -4.19 3.38
CA ASP A 10 40.07 -3.52 4.02
C ASP A 10 40.94 -4.44 4.89
N GLY A 11 40.48 -5.67 5.12
CA GLY A 11 41.19 -6.71 5.87
C GLY A 11 40.89 -6.76 7.37
N TYR A 12 39.83 -6.09 7.86
CA TYR A 12 39.49 -6.05 9.29
C TYR A 12 38.09 -6.63 9.65
N GLY A 13 37.49 -7.44 8.79
CA GLY A 13 36.20 -8.09 9.03
C GLY A 13 36.30 -9.34 9.91
N TYR A 14 35.85 -9.24 11.16
CA TYR A 14 35.45 -10.43 11.94
C TYR A 14 34.05 -10.89 11.50
N GLY A 15 33.75 -12.18 11.65
CA GLY A 15 32.38 -12.68 11.55
C GLY A 15 31.56 -12.35 12.81
N ILE A 16 31.57 -13.24 13.80
CA ILE A 16 30.87 -13.07 15.09
C ILE A 16 31.86 -12.60 16.16
N TYR A 17 31.69 -11.38 16.69
CA TYR A 17 32.53 -10.82 17.74
C TYR A 17 31.80 -10.73 19.10
N VAL A 18 32.27 -11.46 20.11
CA VAL A 18 31.62 -11.56 21.44
C VAL A 18 32.50 -10.93 22.53
N GLY A 19 32.29 -9.63 22.77
CA GLY A 19 32.95 -8.88 23.84
C GLY A 19 32.36 -9.05 25.25
N GLY A 20 31.33 -9.90 25.40
CA GLY A 20 30.56 -10.10 26.64
C GLY A 20 30.68 -11.49 27.25
N SER A 21 30.10 -11.67 28.45
CA SER A 21 30.21 -12.90 29.25
C SER A 21 28.88 -13.64 29.43
N ASN A 22 28.95 -14.97 29.52
CA ASN A 22 27.84 -15.89 29.77
C ASN A 22 26.76 -15.91 28.67
N ASN A 23 27.17 -15.73 27.41
CA ASN A 23 26.33 -15.88 26.21
C ASN A 23 26.38 -17.31 25.67
N THR A 24 25.41 -17.68 24.83
CA THR A 24 25.43 -18.93 24.05
C THR A 24 25.48 -18.57 22.56
N ILE A 25 26.41 -19.16 21.82
CA ILE A 25 26.63 -18.99 20.39
C ILE A 25 26.48 -20.36 19.74
N GLU A 26 25.27 -20.67 19.25
CA GLU A 26 24.99 -21.99 18.69
C GLU A 26 24.35 -21.98 17.30
N TYR A 27 24.67 -23.04 16.55
CA TYR A 27 24.17 -23.32 15.19
C TYR A 27 24.37 -22.18 14.19
N ASN A 28 25.55 -21.58 14.12
CA ASN A 28 25.88 -20.54 13.14
C ASN A 28 26.82 -21.08 12.06
N ASN A 29 26.65 -20.61 10.83
CA ASN A 29 27.61 -20.78 9.75
C ASN A 29 28.42 -19.48 9.59
N VAL A 30 29.74 -19.56 9.49
CA VAL A 30 30.60 -18.37 9.53
C VAL A 30 31.82 -18.60 8.63
N THR A 31 31.84 -17.99 7.44
CA THR A 31 32.84 -18.32 6.40
C THR A 31 33.43 -17.11 5.69
N ASN A 32 34.59 -17.26 5.06
CA ASN A 32 35.23 -16.23 4.21
C ASN A 32 35.51 -14.85 4.87
N ASN A 33 35.37 -14.70 6.19
CA ASN A 33 35.61 -13.41 6.86
C ASN A 33 37.10 -13.06 6.87
N SER A 34 37.45 -11.77 6.67
CA SER A 34 38.84 -11.36 6.44
C SER A 34 39.77 -11.45 7.66
N MET A 35 39.23 -11.61 8.88
CA MET A 35 40.01 -11.90 10.11
C MET A 35 39.57 -13.21 10.80
N HIS A 36 38.91 -13.17 11.95
CA HIS A 36 38.45 -14.39 12.64
C HIS A 36 36.98 -14.68 12.34
N GLY A 37 36.60 -15.97 12.31
CA GLY A 37 35.21 -16.40 12.22
C GLY A 37 34.42 -16.02 13.48
N ILE A 38 34.65 -16.73 14.59
CA ILE A 38 34.09 -16.40 15.91
C ILE A 38 35.22 -15.92 16.84
N SER A 39 35.16 -14.67 17.31
CA SER A 39 36.13 -14.11 18.27
C SER A 39 35.52 -13.83 19.65
N MET A 40 36.24 -14.25 20.69
CA MET A 40 36.02 -13.94 22.10
C MET A 40 37.32 -13.38 22.72
N ASP A 41 37.94 -12.39 22.07
CA ASP A 41 39.27 -11.87 22.43
C ASP A 41 39.29 -10.76 23.51
N ARG A 42 38.15 -10.45 24.13
CA ARG A 42 38.04 -9.27 24.99
C ARG A 42 38.37 -9.54 26.46
N SER A 43 39.63 -9.31 26.84
CA SER A 43 40.17 -9.60 28.19
C SER A 43 39.52 -8.88 29.39
N ASP A 44 38.67 -7.88 29.15
CA ASP A 44 37.86 -7.16 30.15
C ASP A 44 36.38 -7.59 30.19
N GLY A 45 35.93 -8.53 29.33
CA GLY A 45 34.52 -8.87 29.21
C GLY A 45 34.13 -10.26 28.65
N SER A 46 35.01 -11.04 28.03
CA SER A 46 34.67 -12.29 27.31
C SER A 46 34.91 -13.58 28.14
N TRP A 47 34.02 -13.90 29.08
CA TRP A 47 34.11 -15.09 29.95
C TRP A 47 32.87 -15.99 29.89
N ASN A 48 33.06 -17.30 30.12
CA ASN A 48 31.98 -18.28 30.29
C ASN A 48 30.97 -18.40 29.11
N ASN A 49 31.36 -18.10 27.87
CA ASN A 49 30.46 -18.25 26.72
C ASN A 49 30.45 -19.70 26.20
N ASP A 50 29.26 -20.26 25.94
CA ASP A 50 29.09 -21.60 25.35
C ASP A 50 28.99 -21.47 23.82
N VAL A 51 29.83 -22.19 23.07
CA VAL A 51 29.94 -22.09 21.62
C VAL A 51 29.75 -23.48 21.01
N SER A 52 28.53 -23.84 20.63
CA SER A 52 28.20 -25.24 20.29
C SER A 52 27.48 -25.42 18.94
N ASN A 53 27.82 -26.48 18.23
CA ASN A 53 27.21 -26.89 16.95
C ASN A 53 27.34 -25.88 15.78
N ASN A 54 28.36 -25.02 15.77
CA ASN A 54 28.62 -24.05 14.70
C ASN A 54 29.50 -24.64 13.59
N THR A 55 29.36 -24.15 12.35
CA THR A 55 30.31 -24.39 11.25
C THR A 55 31.07 -23.11 10.94
N VAL A 56 32.39 -23.17 10.99
CA VAL A 56 33.26 -21.99 10.89
C VAL A 56 34.48 -22.38 10.04
N CYS A 57 34.52 -21.94 8.79
CA CYS A 57 35.48 -22.42 7.79
C CYS A 57 35.96 -21.28 6.87
N ASN A 58 37.19 -21.38 6.35
CA ASN A 58 37.77 -20.44 5.37
C ASN A 58 37.92 -18.99 5.87
N ASN A 59 38.02 -18.76 7.18
CA ASN A 59 38.24 -17.42 7.73
C ASN A 59 39.73 -17.04 7.72
N GLY A 60 40.04 -15.74 7.66
CA GLY A 60 41.36 -15.21 7.27
C GLY A 60 42.55 -15.47 8.22
N GLU A 61 42.34 -15.59 9.53
CA GLU A 61 43.42 -15.91 10.50
C GLU A 61 43.10 -17.11 11.41
N TYR A 62 41.90 -17.17 11.99
CA TYR A 62 41.41 -18.33 12.75
C TYR A 62 39.90 -18.45 12.61
N ASP A 63 39.38 -19.67 12.53
CA ASP A 63 37.95 -19.93 12.56
C ASP A 63 37.36 -19.60 13.94
N ILE A 64 37.92 -20.13 15.04
CA ILE A 64 37.45 -19.80 16.42
C ILE A 64 38.61 -19.34 17.33
N ALA A 65 38.48 -18.16 17.94
CA ALA A 65 39.54 -17.52 18.72
C ALA A 65 39.07 -16.99 20.10
N THR A 66 39.95 -17.05 21.11
CA THR A 66 39.77 -16.41 22.42
C THR A 66 41.03 -15.66 22.85
N CYS A 67 40.97 -14.77 23.86
CA CYS A 67 42.17 -14.12 24.41
C CYS A 67 43.04 -15.02 25.31
N GLY A 68 42.94 -16.35 25.17
CA GLY A 68 43.68 -17.31 25.96
C GLY A 68 43.35 -17.23 27.44
N SER A 69 44.36 -17.32 28.31
CA SER A 69 44.17 -17.46 29.76
C SER A 69 43.54 -16.25 30.47
N ALA A 70 43.32 -15.13 29.78
CA ALA A 70 42.52 -14.02 30.28
C ALA A 70 41.01 -14.18 29.99
N CYS A 71 40.62 -14.92 28.95
CA CYS A 71 39.25 -15.19 28.54
C CYS A 71 38.81 -16.59 28.98
N TYR A 72 38.80 -16.80 30.30
CA TYR A 72 38.48 -18.10 30.91
C TYR A 72 36.99 -18.47 30.82
N GLY A 73 36.71 -19.77 30.87
CA GLY A 73 35.37 -20.33 30.96
C GLY A 73 34.64 -20.50 29.62
N ASN A 74 35.12 -19.88 28.53
CA ASN A 74 34.57 -20.13 27.20
C ASN A 74 34.81 -21.60 26.81
N ASN A 75 33.76 -22.28 26.33
CA ASN A 75 33.68 -23.73 26.14
C ASN A 75 32.62 -24.07 25.06
N GLY A 76 32.46 -25.35 24.71
CA GLY A 76 31.45 -25.75 23.72
C GLY A 76 31.69 -27.15 23.13
N CYS A 77 30.91 -27.53 22.12
CA CYS A 77 31.00 -28.86 21.48
C CYS A 77 30.43 -28.92 20.06
N ASN A 78 30.77 -29.98 19.30
CA ASN A 78 30.24 -30.31 17.97
C ASN A 78 30.48 -29.23 16.89
N ASN A 79 31.47 -28.36 17.04
CA ASN A 79 31.76 -27.36 16.00
C ASN A 79 32.55 -27.98 14.85
N THR A 80 32.43 -27.39 13.66
CA THR A 80 33.20 -27.72 12.44
C THR A 80 34.16 -26.59 12.14
N CYS A 81 35.47 -26.80 12.22
CA CYS A 81 36.48 -25.82 11.83
C CYS A 81 37.89 -26.42 11.69
N ASP A 82 38.76 -25.76 10.93
CA ASP A 82 40.15 -26.22 10.71
C ASP A 82 41.19 -25.43 11.51
N THR A 83 40.88 -24.22 11.97
CA THR A 83 41.84 -23.35 12.68
C THR A 83 41.28 -22.75 13.98
N THR A 84 41.94 -22.98 15.13
CA THR A 84 41.54 -22.35 16.41
C THR A 84 42.69 -21.69 17.15
N TYR A 85 42.34 -20.70 17.99
CA TYR A 85 43.27 -19.98 18.86
C TYR A 85 42.76 -19.94 20.29
N TYR A 86 43.35 -20.77 21.16
CA TYR A 86 42.90 -21.00 22.54
C TYR A 86 41.40 -21.34 22.66
N TYR A 87 40.91 -22.17 21.73
CA TYR A 87 39.57 -22.77 21.77
C TYR A 87 39.65 -24.27 21.44
N ASP A 88 39.02 -25.09 22.27
CA ASP A 88 38.93 -26.56 22.16
C ASP A 88 37.49 -27.00 22.48
N ASP A 89 36.90 -27.84 21.64
CA ASP A 89 35.62 -28.49 21.93
C ASP A 89 35.74 -29.52 23.07
N TYR A 90 34.63 -29.77 23.78
CA TYR A 90 34.55 -30.74 24.88
C TYR A 90 34.92 -32.18 24.46
N GLY A 91 36.21 -32.49 24.58
CA GLY A 91 36.77 -33.80 24.26
C GLY A 91 37.57 -33.86 22.95
N SER A 92 37.69 -32.75 22.23
CA SER A 92 38.55 -32.61 21.04
C SER A 92 39.83 -31.82 21.36
N THR A 93 40.54 -31.39 20.32
CA THR A 93 41.57 -30.35 20.36
C THR A 93 41.38 -29.53 19.07
N GLY A 94 41.07 -28.25 19.20
CA GLY A 94 40.30 -27.53 18.18
C GLY A 94 38.84 -28.00 18.12
N CYS A 95 38.22 -27.91 16.94
CA CYS A 95 36.83 -28.31 16.69
C CYS A 95 36.59 -29.84 16.70
N THR A 96 35.32 -30.25 16.63
CA THR A 96 34.90 -31.66 16.54
C THR A 96 34.97 -32.20 15.10
N TYR A 97 34.77 -31.34 14.10
CA TYR A 97 34.78 -31.68 12.67
C TYR A 97 35.66 -30.69 11.86
N ASN A 98 35.98 -31.05 10.61
CA ASN A 98 36.89 -30.34 9.70
C ASN A 98 36.20 -29.89 8.40
N CYS A 99 36.77 -28.91 7.70
CA CYS A 99 36.27 -28.38 6.42
C CYS A 99 36.70 -29.25 5.21
N SER A 100 36.30 -28.94 3.96
CA SER A 100 36.67 -29.73 2.77
C SER A 100 36.70 -28.93 1.44
N PRO A 101 37.48 -29.35 0.41
CA PRO A 101 37.70 -28.62 -0.85
C PRO A 101 36.70 -29.00 -1.97
N ALA A 102 36.55 -28.15 -3.01
CA ALA A 102 35.62 -28.34 -4.13
C ALA A 102 35.95 -27.48 -5.38
N ALA A 103 35.31 -27.79 -6.52
CA ALA A 103 35.42 -27.02 -7.78
C ALA A 103 34.54 -25.75 -7.73
N ASP A 104 34.52 -24.93 -8.78
CA ASP A 104 33.61 -23.77 -8.90
C ASP A 104 33.62 -23.29 -10.37
N LEU A 105 32.51 -23.35 -11.12
CA LEU A 105 32.42 -23.06 -12.55
C LEU A 105 31.63 -21.78 -12.81
N THR A 106 32.30 -20.73 -13.32
CA THR A 106 31.65 -19.43 -13.55
C THR A 106 31.69 -18.98 -15.01
N ILE A 107 30.65 -18.28 -15.48
CA ILE A 107 30.65 -17.60 -16.79
C ILE A 107 31.42 -16.27 -16.65
N ILE A 108 32.63 -16.23 -17.19
CA ILE A 108 33.50 -15.04 -17.11
C ILE A 108 33.32 -14.07 -18.28
N GLU A 109 32.78 -14.54 -19.40
CA GLU A 109 32.54 -13.74 -20.61
C GLU A 109 31.27 -14.24 -21.31
N LYS A 110 30.46 -13.30 -21.82
CA LYS A 110 29.26 -13.55 -22.64
C LYS A 110 29.10 -12.39 -23.62
N LEU A 111 28.74 -12.69 -24.86
CA LEU A 111 28.51 -11.70 -25.92
C LEU A 111 27.55 -12.24 -26.98
N GLU A 112 26.87 -11.34 -27.66
CA GLU A 112 25.94 -11.62 -28.75
C GLU A 112 26.35 -10.87 -30.03
N GLU A 113 26.19 -11.50 -31.19
CA GLU A 113 26.55 -10.95 -32.50
C GLU A 113 25.42 -11.16 -33.51
N TRP A 114 24.92 -10.08 -34.13
CA TRP A 114 23.88 -10.14 -35.15
C TRP A 114 24.34 -10.91 -36.41
N THR A 115 23.48 -11.78 -36.92
CA THR A 115 23.66 -12.54 -38.16
C THR A 115 22.80 -12.02 -39.31
N ASP A 116 21.64 -11.44 -38.99
CA ASP A 116 20.77 -10.70 -39.93
C ASP A 116 19.96 -9.68 -39.11
N LEU A 117 20.02 -8.39 -39.47
CA LEU A 117 19.34 -7.34 -38.71
C LEU A 117 17.84 -7.23 -39.05
N GLY A 118 17.48 -7.33 -40.33
CA GLY A 118 16.08 -7.22 -40.78
C GLY A 118 15.24 -8.45 -40.42
N ASN A 119 15.81 -9.66 -40.59
CA ASN A 119 15.19 -10.90 -40.11
C ASN A 119 15.39 -11.13 -38.59
N LYS A 120 15.99 -10.14 -37.88
CA LYS A 120 16.23 -10.14 -36.44
C LYS A 120 16.89 -11.44 -35.92
N THR A 121 17.98 -11.89 -36.53
CA THR A 121 18.70 -13.11 -36.12
C THR A 121 20.12 -12.84 -35.60
N TYR A 122 20.56 -13.61 -34.61
CA TYR A 122 21.86 -13.43 -33.94
C TYR A 122 22.46 -14.73 -33.40
N ASN A 123 23.78 -14.73 -33.16
CA ASN A 123 24.53 -15.77 -32.46
C ASN A 123 24.86 -15.34 -31.01
N ILE A 124 25.11 -16.33 -30.16
CA ILE A 124 25.51 -16.17 -28.76
C ILE A 124 26.88 -16.83 -28.56
N THR A 125 27.82 -16.16 -27.88
CA THR A 125 29.16 -16.67 -27.53
C THR A 125 29.43 -16.49 -26.03
N TYR A 126 30.07 -17.46 -25.38
CA TYR A 126 30.35 -17.42 -23.94
C TYR A 126 31.63 -18.18 -23.55
N THR A 127 32.22 -17.83 -22.40
CA THR A 127 33.38 -18.49 -21.79
C THR A 127 33.07 -18.91 -20.35
N ILE A 128 33.17 -20.21 -20.06
CA ILE A 128 33.16 -20.81 -18.73
C ILE A 128 34.59 -20.86 -18.18
N LYS A 129 34.78 -20.75 -16.87
CA LYS A 129 36.05 -20.99 -16.18
C LYS A 129 35.88 -21.73 -14.85
N ASN A 130 36.77 -22.67 -14.55
CA ASN A 130 36.92 -23.22 -13.20
C ASN A 130 37.75 -22.27 -12.30
N ILE A 131 37.18 -21.74 -11.22
CA ILE A 131 37.85 -20.88 -10.23
C ILE A 131 38.01 -21.52 -8.84
N GLY A 132 37.59 -22.78 -8.65
CA GLY A 132 37.62 -23.49 -7.37
C GLY A 132 39.03 -23.95 -6.93
N ASP A 133 39.09 -24.92 -6.01
CA ASP A 133 40.34 -25.60 -5.61
C ASP A 133 40.38 -27.11 -5.91
N ALA A 134 39.41 -27.61 -6.67
CA ALA A 134 39.44 -28.92 -7.31
C ALA A 134 39.19 -28.82 -8.83
N ASP A 135 39.58 -29.86 -9.57
CA ASP A 135 39.29 -29.99 -11.00
C ASP A 135 37.79 -30.34 -11.21
N ALA A 136 37.18 -29.77 -12.26
CA ALA A 136 35.80 -30.02 -12.65
C ALA A 136 35.71 -31.11 -13.73
N GLY A 137 34.66 -31.93 -13.67
CA GLY A 137 34.37 -32.98 -14.67
C GLY A 137 33.70 -32.45 -15.95
N GLU A 138 33.32 -33.37 -16.85
CA GLU A 138 32.53 -33.04 -18.04
C GLU A 138 31.09 -32.66 -17.62
N SER A 139 30.55 -31.58 -18.17
CA SER A 139 29.24 -31.01 -17.84
C SER A 139 28.49 -30.51 -19.08
N ASN A 140 27.33 -29.85 -18.92
CA ASN A 140 26.59 -29.21 -20.03
C ASN A 140 26.34 -27.73 -19.73
N THR A 141 26.24 -26.90 -20.77
CA THR A 141 25.66 -25.54 -20.68
C THR A 141 24.21 -25.55 -21.19
N SER A 142 23.28 -24.87 -20.50
CA SER A 142 21.96 -24.53 -21.04
C SER A 142 21.93 -23.10 -21.55
N ILE A 143 21.29 -22.87 -22.70
CA ILE A 143 21.10 -21.55 -23.31
C ILE A 143 19.59 -21.31 -23.43
N LYS A 144 19.12 -20.25 -22.76
CA LYS A 144 17.71 -19.87 -22.64
C LYS A 144 17.50 -18.47 -23.23
N ILE A 145 16.50 -18.34 -24.09
CA ILE A 145 16.07 -17.08 -24.70
C ILE A 145 14.62 -16.84 -24.29
N ASP A 146 14.33 -15.67 -23.72
CA ASP A 146 13.04 -15.29 -23.12
C ASP A 146 12.52 -16.37 -22.15
N GLY A 147 13.43 -16.92 -21.34
CA GLY A 147 13.16 -18.00 -20.38
C GLY A 147 13.00 -19.41 -20.99
N THR A 148 12.90 -19.54 -22.32
CA THR A 148 12.75 -20.82 -23.03
C THR A 148 14.11 -21.41 -23.39
N GLU A 149 14.36 -22.67 -23.05
CA GLU A 149 15.61 -23.34 -23.43
C GLU A 149 15.64 -23.66 -24.92
N VAL A 150 16.59 -23.07 -25.64
CA VAL A 150 16.73 -23.16 -27.10
C VAL A 150 17.88 -24.05 -27.55
N ALA A 151 18.89 -24.24 -26.70
CA ALA A 151 20.05 -25.07 -26.99
C ALA A 151 20.76 -25.56 -25.71
N THR A 152 21.47 -26.68 -25.84
CA THR A 152 22.40 -27.22 -24.84
C THR A 152 23.73 -27.56 -25.49
N ASP A 153 24.87 -27.27 -24.85
CA ASP A 153 26.20 -27.61 -25.36
C ASP A 153 27.01 -28.44 -24.35
N PRO A 154 27.74 -29.49 -24.76
CA PRO A 154 28.59 -30.27 -23.87
C PRO A 154 29.93 -29.58 -23.59
N VAL A 155 30.31 -29.53 -22.31
CA VAL A 155 31.51 -28.90 -21.77
C VAL A 155 32.53 -29.99 -21.39
N PRO A 156 33.79 -29.94 -21.86
CA PRO A 156 34.84 -30.86 -21.44
C PRO A 156 35.27 -30.58 -19.99
N ALA A 157 35.87 -31.58 -19.32
CA ALA A 157 36.44 -31.41 -17.99
C ALA A 157 37.47 -30.27 -17.92
N LEU A 158 37.39 -29.43 -16.89
CA LEU A 158 38.20 -28.21 -16.71
C LEU A 158 39.06 -28.31 -15.45
N THR A 159 40.38 -28.30 -15.63
CA THR A 159 41.33 -28.27 -14.50
C THR A 159 41.28 -26.92 -13.76
N GLN A 160 41.83 -26.85 -12.55
CA GLN A 160 41.82 -25.62 -11.76
C GLN A 160 42.37 -24.41 -12.55
N GLY A 161 41.53 -23.39 -12.77
CA GLY A 161 41.89 -22.18 -13.50
C GLY A 161 41.71 -22.23 -15.02
N GLU A 162 41.21 -23.33 -15.58
CA GLU A 162 41.03 -23.56 -17.02
C GLU A 162 39.70 -22.99 -17.55
N ASN A 163 39.68 -22.61 -18.84
CA ASN A 163 38.53 -21.97 -19.52
C ASN A 163 38.02 -22.82 -20.70
N TYR A 164 36.72 -22.74 -21.00
CA TYR A 164 36.10 -23.27 -22.22
C TYR A 164 35.18 -22.22 -22.87
N THR A 165 35.35 -21.99 -24.18
CA THR A 165 34.62 -20.94 -24.93
C THR A 165 33.84 -21.55 -26.10
N ARG A 166 32.61 -21.06 -26.34
CA ARG A 166 31.69 -21.62 -27.33
C ARG A 166 30.83 -20.55 -28.01
N THR A 167 30.41 -20.80 -29.26
CA THR A 167 29.46 -19.98 -30.03
C THR A 167 28.32 -20.87 -30.56
N LEU A 168 27.08 -20.39 -30.50
CA LEU A 168 25.86 -21.06 -30.95
C LEU A 168 24.91 -20.09 -31.68
N GLY A 169 24.03 -20.62 -32.54
CA GLY A 169 23.03 -19.87 -33.29
C GLY A 169 22.93 -20.28 -34.77
N PRO A 170 22.23 -19.52 -35.61
CA PRO A 170 21.52 -18.29 -35.27
C PRO A 170 20.18 -18.56 -34.57
N PHE A 171 19.81 -17.67 -33.66
CA PHE A 171 18.51 -17.57 -33.01
C PHE A 171 17.74 -16.38 -33.58
N THR A 172 16.42 -16.30 -33.38
CA THR A 172 15.56 -15.23 -33.93
C THR A 172 14.84 -14.48 -32.82
N MET A 173 14.95 -13.15 -32.84
CA MET A 173 14.29 -12.24 -31.89
C MET A 173 12.88 -11.92 -32.36
N SER A 174 11.89 -12.26 -31.54
CA SER A 174 10.47 -12.03 -31.76
C SER A 174 9.98 -10.62 -31.39
N GLY A 175 10.78 -9.85 -30.63
CA GLY A 175 10.45 -8.51 -30.13
C GLY A 175 11.37 -7.40 -30.64
N GLY A 176 11.60 -6.39 -29.78
CA GLY A 176 12.68 -5.38 -29.92
C GLY A 176 13.93 -5.71 -29.09
N SER A 177 13.82 -6.69 -28.21
CA SER A 177 14.92 -7.26 -27.41
C SER A 177 14.62 -8.74 -27.11
N ASN A 178 15.62 -9.46 -26.61
CA ASN A 178 15.48 -10.76 -25.95
C ASN A 178 16.22 -10.76 -24.62
N VAL A 179 15.74 -11.55 -23.66
CA VAL A 179 16.46 -11.88 -22.43
C VAL A 179 17.23 -13.19 -22.66
N ILE A 180 18.55 -13.18 -22.44
CA ILE A 180 19.43 -14.31 -22.79
C ILE A 180 20.20 -14.77 -21.56
N LEU A 181 19.84 -15.94 -21.06
CA LEU A 181 20.46 -16.61 -19.91
C LEU A 181 21.30 -17.80 -20.38
N ILE A 182 22.55 -17.88 -19.91
CA ILE A 182 23.45 -19.01 -20.12
C ILE A 182 23.88 -19.53 -18.74
N CYS A 183 23.75 -20.83 -18.50
CA CYS A 183 24.23 -21.46 -17.26
C CYS A 183 25.16 -22.62 -17.57
N ALA A 184 26.37 -22.57 -17.03
CA ALA A 184 27.29 -23.69 -16.93
C ALA A 184 26.74 -24.77 -15.98
N ASP A 185 27.26 -25.99 -16.12
CA ASP A 185 26.74 -27.23 -15.53
C ASP A 185 25.22 -27.26 -15.25
N SER A 186 24.42 -27.03 -16.30
CA SER A 186 22.95 -26.99 -16.21
C SER A 186 22.29 -28.33 -15.88
N ASN A 187 23.08 -29.37 -15.58
CA ASN A 187 22.65 -30.67 -15.07
C ASN A 187 23.04 -30.88 -13.59
N ASN A 188 23.85 -29.98 -13.02
CA ASN A 188 24.48 -30.03 -11.70
C ASN A 188 25.05 -31.44 -11.38
N MET A 189 26.10 -31.79 -12.11
CA MET A 189 26.90 -33.00 -11.93
C MET A 189 28.27 -32.74 -11.28
N ILE A 190 28.69 -31.48 -11.19
CA ILE A 190 29.93 -31.02 -10.55
C ILE A 190 29.62 -30.51 -9.14
N LEU A 191 30.44 -30.90 -8.17
CA LEU A 191 30.31 -30.41 -6.79
C LEU A 191 31.11 -29.10 -6.64
N GLU A 192 30.38 -28.00 -6.50
CA GLU A 192 30.94 -26.65 -6.51
C GLU A 192 30.96 -25.96 -5.13
N LYS A 193 31.85 -24.98 -4.96
CA LYS A 193 32.09 -24.25 -3.70
C LYS A 193 31.00 -23.26 -3.39
N SER A 194 30.71 -22.37 -4.34
CA SER A 194 29.46 -21.63 -4.36
C SER A 194 28.42 -22.47 -5.10
N GLN A 195 27.18 -22.51 -4.59
CA GLN A 195 26.11 -23.29 -5.22
C GLN A 195 25.44 -22.44 -6.32
N GLU A 196 25.74 -22.68 -7.60
CA GLU A 196 25.05 -22.12 -8.79
C GLU A 196 25.13 -20.59 -9.00
N TYR A 197 25.27 -19.76 -7.95
CA TYR A 197 25.13 -18.29 -8.00
C TYR A 197 26.02 -17.55 -9.00
N ASN A 198 27.12 -18.15 -9.46
CA ASN A 198 28.06 -17.56 -10.42
C ASN A 198 28.20 -18.37 -11.73
N ASN A 199 27.51 -19.50 -11.86
CA ASN A 199 27.56 -20.38 -13.02
C ASN A 199 26.57 -19.96 -14.13
N CYS A 200 25.62 -19.10 -13.79
CA CYS A 200 24.67 -18.46 -14.69
C CYS A 200 25.07 -17.00 -14.99
N LEU A 201 24.82 -16.55 -16.22
CA LEU A 201 24.91 -15.14 -16.61
C LEU A 201 23.79 -14.78 -17.59
N GLU A 202 23.01 -13.75 -17.23
CA GLU A 202 21.92 -13.20 -18.03
C GLU A 202 22.27 -11.78 -18.51
N ASN A 203 21.89 -11.45 -19.74
CA ASN A 203 21.71 -10.05 -20.15
C ASN A 203 20.59 -9.94 -21.19
N ILE A 204 20.05 -8.72 -21.30
CA ILE A 204 19.17 -8.34 -22.40
C ILE A 204 20.04 -8.04 -23.62
N PHE A 205 19.65 -8.54 -24.78
CA PHE A 205 20.20 -8.15 -26.07
C PHE A 205 19.14 -7.38 -26.84
N ILE A 206 19.50 -6.21 -27.37
CA ILE A 206 18.57 -5.23 -27.94
C ILE A 206 18.87 -5.09 -29.43
N HIS A 207 17.81 -4.96 -30.24
CA HIS A 207 17.93 -4.75 -31.67
C HIS A 207 18.61 -3.39 -31.98
N PRO A 208 19.62 -3.31 -32.87
CA PRO A 208 20.40 -2.09 -33.07
C PRO A 208 19.81 -1.16 -34.12
N GLU A 209 20.08 0.11 -33.89
CA GLU A 209 19.95 1.25 -34.78
C GLU A 209 20.05 0.92 -36.30
N MET A 210 18.96 1.18 -37.02
CA MET A 210 18.77 0.98 -38.47
C MET A 210 18.46 2.30 -39.20
N PRO A 211 18.54 2.37 -40.54
CA PRO A 211 18.04 3.51 -41.31
C PRO A 211 16.51 3.51 -41.37
N ASP A 212 15.92 4.68 -41.60
CA ASP A 212 14.47 4.89 -41.72
C ASP A 212 14.25 6.15 -42.55
N LEU A 213 14.01 5.98 -43.85
CA LEU A 213 13.80 7.04 -44.82
C LEU A 213 12.33 7.46 -44.86
N THR A 214 12.08 8.77 -44.77
CA THR A 214 10.71 9.31 -44.85
C THR A 214 10.64 10.60 -45.66
N ILE A 215 9.48 10.88 -46.26
CA ILE A 215 9.25 12.12 -47.01
C ILE A 215 8.75 13.19 -46.03
N THR A 216 9.67 13.99 -45.48
CA THR A 216 9.32 15.05 -44.51
C THR A 216 8.54 16.18 -45.19
N GLU A 217 9.04 16.70 -46.30
CA GLU A 217 8.46 17.85 -47.00
C GLU A 217 8.07 17.49 -48.44
N LYS A 218 6.94 18.03 -48.90
CA LYS A 218 6.48 17.96 -50.30
C LYS A 218 5.75 19.26 -50.62
N SER A 219 5.97 19.81 -51.81
CA SER A 219 5.40 21.09 -52.23
C SER A 219 5.38 21.26 -53.74
N GLU A 220 4.37 21.95 -54.25
CA GLU A 220 4.20 22.25 -55.67
C GLU A 220 4.28 23.76 -55.95
N ALA A 221 4.95 24.14 -57.04
CA ALA A 221 5.20 25.53 -57.40
C ALA A 221 4.83 25.83 -58.86
N TRP A 222 3.93 26.79 -59.08
CA TRP A 222 3.50 27.22 -60.41
C TRP A 222 4.65 27.81 -61.24
N VAL A 223 4.96 27.17 -62.38
CA VAL A 223 5.88 27.69 -63.42
C VAL A 223 5.12 28.55 -64.43
N VAL A 224 3.87 28.16 -64.73
CA VAL A 224 2.85 28.97 -65.40
C VAL A 224 1.55 28.71 -64.66
N GLU A 225 1.09 29.72 -63.93
CA GLU A 225 -0.09 29.66 -63.05
C GLU A 225 -1.33 29.06 -63.73
N GLY A 226 -1.91 28.04 -63.09
CA GLY A 226 -3.06 27.31 -63.63
C GLY A 226 -2.79 26.55 -64.93
N SER A 227 -1.54 26.24 -65.27
CA SER A 227 -1.18 25.45 -66.47
C SER A 227 -0.02 24.47 -66.27
N THR A 228 1.10 24.87 -65.67
CA THR A 228 2.27 23.99 -65.48
C THR A 228 3.02 24.30 -64.19
N TYR A 229 3.46 23.28 -63.46
CA TYR A 229 4.09 23.41 -62.13
C TYR A 229 5.27 22.46 -61.96
N ASN A 230 6.13 22.74 -60.98
CA ASN A 230 7.18 21.83 -60.52
C ASN A 230 6.78 21.21 -59.18
N ILE A 231 7.25 19.99 -58.92
CA ILE A 231 7.15 19.31 -57.62
C ILE A 231 8.50 19.40 -56.93
N THR A 232 8.54 19.68 -55.64
CA THR A 232 9.74 19.64 -54.78
C THR A 232 9.46 18.77 -53.56
N TYR A 233 10.36 17.85 -53.24
CA TYR A 233 10.23 16.97 -52.08
C TYR A 233 11.56 16.82 -51.34
N THR A 234 11.48 16.66 -50.02
CA THR A 234 12.62 16.39 -49.13
C THR A 234 12.45 15.00 -48.53
N VAL A 235 13.44 14.16 -48.78
CA VAL A 235 13.65 12.87 -48.12
C VAL A 235 14.53 13.11 -46.90
N LYS A 236 14.23 12.47 -45.77
CA LYS A 236 15.07 12.47 -44.57
C LYS A 236 15.25 11.05 -44.06
N ASN A 237 16.50 10.70 -43.73
CA ASN A 237 16.74 9.55 -42.86
C ASN A 237 16.44 9.97 -41.41
N ILE A 238 15.26 9.63 -40.89
CA ILE A 238 14.92 9.80 -39.47
C ILE A 238 15.53 8.69 -38.60
N GLY A 239 16.00 7.62 -39.24
CA GLY A 239 16.73 6.53 -38.63
C GLY A 239 18.10 6.92 -38.08
N THR A 240 18.70 5.92 -37.45
CA THR A 240 19.82 6.06 -36.51
C THR A 240 21.18 5.70 -37.10
N ILE A 241 21.23 5.02 -38.26
CA ILE A 241 22.45 4.83 -39.06
C ILE A 241 22.26 5.29 -40.52
N GLU A 242 23.35 5.40 -41.28
CA GLU A 242 23.36 5.82 -42.69
C GLU A 242 22.58 4.86 -43.60
N ALA A 243 21.67 5.42 -44.41
CA ALA A 243 20.95 4.72 -45.47
C ALA A 243 21.77 4.77 -46.77
N GLU A 244 21.75 3.69 -47.56
CA GLU A 244 22.36 3.68 -48.89
C GLU A 244 21.53 4.51 -49.92
N ALA A 245 21.94 4.54 -51.19
CA ALA A 245 21.29 5.31 -52.24
C ALA A 245 20.08 4.56 -52.84
N SER A 246 18.87 5.09 -52.68
CA SER A 246 17.60 4.48 -53.15
C SER A 246 17.00 5.17 -54.38
N ALA A 247 16.00 4.51 -54.99
CA ALA A 247 15.23 5.05 -56.11
C ALA A 247 13.86 5.59 -55.65
N THR A 248 13.51 6.80 -56.07
CA THR A 248 12.17 7.39 -55.89
C THR A 248 11.29 7.13 -57.10
N SER A 249 10.02 6.78 -56.88
CA SER A 249 8.94 6.79 -57.88
C SER A 249 8.03 8.00 -57.68
N ILE A 250 7.50 8.54 -58.78
CA ILE A 250 6.61 9.70 -58.78
C ILE A 250 5.44 9.42 -59.73
N GLU A 251 4.22 9.53 -59.21
CA GLU A 251 2.98 9.28 -59.93
C GLU A 251 2.08 10.52 -59.92
N ILE A 252 1.41 10.79 -61.05
CA ILE A 252 0.44 11.87 -61.19
C ILE A 252 -0.84 11.27 -61.78
N ASP A 253 -1.99 11.53 -61.14
CA ASP A 253 -3.30 10.92 -61.44
C ASP A 253 -3.27 9.37 -61.54
N GLY A 254 -2.30 8.71 -60.88
CA GLY A 254 -2.10 7.26 -60.91
C GLY A 254 -1.35 6.73 -62.14
N GLU A 255 -0.64 7.57 -62.90
CA GLU A 255 0.34 7.15 -63.90
C GLU A 255 1.77 7.48 -63.42
N THR A 256 2.67 6.48 -63.40
CA THR A 256 4.09 6.66 -63.02
C THR A 256 4.83 7.49 -64.07
N ILE A 257 5.33 8.67 -63.70
CA ILE A 257 5.86 9.66 -64.66
C ILE A 257 7.39 9.64 -64.77
N SER A 258 8.09 9.47 -63.65
CA SER A 258 9.56 9.47 -63.60
C SER A 258 10.07 8.77 -62.35
N ASN A 259 11.27 8.21 -62.44
CA ASN A 259 12.07 7.86 -61.27
C ASN A 259 13.16 8.92 -61.06
N ASP A 260 13.52 9.16 -59.80
CA ASP A 260 14.69 9.97 -59.40
C ASP A 260 15.58 9.15 -58.44
N THR A 261 16.79 9.62 -58.15
CA THR A 261 17.77 8.88 -57.32
C THR A 261 18.18 9.66 -56.07
N VAL A 262 17.83 9.13 -54.90
CA VAL A 262 18.27 9.66 -53.61
C VAL A 262 19.71 9.17 -53.37
N PRO A 263 20.67 10.05 -53.00
CA PRO A 263 21.99 9.61 -52.58
C PRO A 263 21.92 8.93 -51.20
N ALA A 264 22.99 8.25 -50.78
CA ALA A 264 23.11 7.78 -49.40
C ALA A 264 22.99 8.96 -48.41
N LEU A 265 22.26 8.75 -47.31
CA LEU A 265 21.93 9.77 -46.30
C LEU A 265 22.36 9.30 -44.91
N ALA A 266 23.23 10.07 -44.24
CA ALA A 266 23.56 9.82 -42.84
C ALA A 266 22.33 9.95 -41.92
N ALA A 267 22.41 9.41 -40.70
CA ALA A 267 21.36 9.56 -39.70
C ALA A 267 20.99 11.05 -39.48
N SER A 268 19.69 11.37 -39.53
CA SER A 268 19.14 12.73 -39.56
C SER A 268 19.52 13.63 -40.75
N GLU A 269 20.24 13.15 -41.76
CA GLU A 269 20.51 13.90 -43.01
C GLU A 269 19.27 13.94 -43.92
N SER A 270 19.20 14.92 -44.82
CA SER A 270 18.07 15.11 -45.73
C SER A 270 18.51 15.54 -47.12
N TYR A 271 17.78 15.06 -48.13
CA TYR A 271 18.01 15.35 -49.54
C TYR A 271 16.74 15.88 -50.19
N THR A 272 16.85 17.03 -50.86
CA THR A 272 15.73 17.70 -51.54
C THR A 272 15.94 17.67 -53.06
N SER A 273 14.93 17.23 -53.81
CA SER A 273 14.91 17.27 -55.28
C SER A 273 13.72 18.10 -55.79
N THR A 274 13.88 18.70 -56.98
CA THR A 274 12.84 19.50 -57.66
C THR A 274 12.74 19.06 -59.12
N LEU A 275 11.53 18.68 -59.54
CA LEU A 275 11.25 18.04 -60.83
C LEU A 275 10.08 18.73 -61.55
N GLY A 276 10.04 18.57 -62.88
CA GLY A 276 9.04 19.20 -63.76
C GLY A 276 9.67 20.03 -64.90
N PRO A 277 8.90 20.91 -65.57
CA PRO A 277 7.50 21.23 -65.29
C PRO A 277 6.52 20.16 -65.79
N PHE A 278 5.60 19.77 -64.92
CA PHE A 278 4.41 18.98 -65.23
C PHE A 278 3.27 19.90 -65.69
N THR A 279 2.20 19.34 -66.27
CA THR A 279 1.06 20.10 -66.83
C THR A 279 -0.22 19.66 -66.14
N ILE A 280 -0.94 20.61 -65.54
CA ILE A 280 -2.10 20.29 -64.71
C ILE A 280 -3.26 19.66 -65.52
N SER A 281 -3.75 18.54 -65.03
CA SER A 281 -4.96 17.81 -65.36
C SER A 281 -6.20 18.54 -64.82
N GLY A 282 -7.34 18.39 -65.49
CA GLY A 282 -8.66 18.88 -65.03
C GLY A 282 -8.69 20.25 -64.32
N SER A 283 -8.96 20.19 -63.01
CA SER A 283 -8.96 21.30 -62.04
C SER A 283 -7.82 21.21 -61.03
N ASN A 284 -7.32 20.00 -60.82
CA ASN A 284 -6.40 19.59 -59.76
C ASN A 284 -5.75 18.25 -60.14
N ASP A 285 -4.50 18.05 -59.71
CA ASP A 285 -3.72 16.82 -59.93
C ASP A 285 -3.54 16.10 -58.59
N THR A 286 -3.69 14.78 -58.55
CA THR A 286 -3.26 13.96 -57.38
C THR A 286 -1.85 13.46 -57.60
N ILE A 287 -0.96 13.70 -56.63
CA ILE A 287 0.49 13.55 -56.80
C ILE A 287 1.06 12.70 -55.66
N LEU A 288 1.47 11.47 -55.97
CA LEU A 288 2.11 10.52 -55.06
C LEU A 288 3.62 10.47 -55.32
N ILE A 289 4.42 10.43 -54.26
CA ILE A 289 5.85 10.14 -54.29
C ILE A 289 6.12 8.97 -53.33
N CYS A 290 6.91 7.99 -53.74
CA CYS A 290 7.37 6.90 -52.89
C CYS A 290 8.88 6.70 -53.06
N ILE A 291 9.63 6.64 -51.97
CA ILE A 291 11.06 6.33 -51.98
C ILE A 291 11.30 4.82 -51.77
N ASP A 292 12.55 4.41 -51.93
CA ASP A 292 13.02 3.02 -52.13
C ASP A 292 12.04 2.05 -52.81
N ILE A 293 11.53 2.45 -53.99
CA ILE A 293 10.51 1.68 -54.73
C ILE A 293 10.95 0.28 -55.17
N ASP A 294 12.26 -0.01 -55.15
CA ASP A 294 12.84 -1.32 -55.45
C ASP A 294 13.03 -2.22 -54.19
N ASN A 295 12.77 -1.70 -52.98
CA ASN A 295 12.95 -2.36 -51.68
C ASN A 295 14.36 -2.95 -51.47
N ASN A 296 15.40 -2.15 -51.78
CA ASN A 296 16.81 -2.51 -51.69
C ASN A 296 17.47 -2.09 -50.37
N ILE A 297 16.96 -1.06 -49.70
CA ILE A 297 17.29 -0.72 -48.32
C ILE A 297 16.38 -1.57 -47.43
N THR A 298 16.81 -1.84 -46.20
CA THR A 298 15.98 -2.49 -45.18
C THR A 298 15.90 -1.53 -44.01
N GLU A 299 14.69 -1.15 -43.64
CA GLU A 299 14.39 0.05 -42.87
C GLU A 299 13.72 -0.29 -41.53
N VAL A 300 13.64 0.68 -40.60
CA VAL A 300 12.89 0.49 -39.34
C VAL A 300 11.39 0.36 -39.63
N ASP A 301 10.89 1.14 -40.58
CA ASP A 301 9.49 1.22 -40.99
C ASP A 301 9.40 1.39 -42.51
N GLU A 302 9.14 0.29 -43.20
CA GLU A 302 9.06 0.22 -44.67
C GLU A 302 7.79 0.93 -45.22
N ASP A 303 6.77 1.18 -44.38
CA ASP A 303 5.45 1.69 -44.81
C ASP A 303 5.39 3.23 -44.87
N ASN A 304 6.30 3.96 -44.20
CA ASN A 304 6.30 5.43 -44.19
C ASN A 304 6.97 6.11 -45.42
N ASN A 305 7.50 5.29 -46.33
CA ASN A 305 8.25 5.68 -47.53
C ASN A 305 7.43 6.48 -48.59
N CYS A 306 6.11 6.64 -48.44
CA CYS A 306 5.20 7.23 -49.43
C CYS A 306 4.45 8.49 -48.93
N LYS A 307 4.21 9.47 -49.82
CA LYS A 307 3.46 10.70 -49.52
C LYS A 307 2.67 11.24 -50.71
N GLU A 308 1.37 11.45 -50.51
CA GLU A 308 0.43 11.98 -51.51
C GLU A 308 -0.13 13.34 -51.09
N ASN A 309 -0.37 14.23 -52.07
CA ASN A 309 -1.33 15.33 -51.93
C ASN A 309 -1.92 15.72 -53.29
N THR A 310 -3.02 16.47 -53.25
CA THR A 310 -3.64 17.10 -54.42
C THR A 310 -3.10 18.53 -54.60
N PHE A 311 -2.99 19.03 -55.83
CA PHE A 311 -2.54 20.39 -56.14
C PHE A 311 -3.54 21.11 -57.08
N GLU A 312 -3.96 22.33 -56.72
CA GLU A 312 -5.14 22.98 -57.30
C GLU A 312 -4.88 24.34 -57.99
N LYS A 313 -5.87 24.79 -58.77
CA LYS A 313 -5.77 25.94 -59.67
C LYS A 313 -6.48 27.21 -59.15
N PRO A 314 -5.77 28.37 -59.04
CA PRO A 314 -6.37 29.66 -58.64
C PRO A 314 -7.38 30.21 -59.69
N ASP A 315 -8.40 31.01 -59.36
CA ASP A 315 -8.90 31.51 -58.05
C ASP A 315 -10.39 31.98 -58.19
N CYS A 316 -11.13 32.21 -57.11
CA CYS A 316 -12.53 32.73 -57.13
C CYS A 316 -12.93 33.66 -55.95
N THR A 317 -14.23 33.95 -55.76
CA THR A 317 -14.73 35.01 -54.83
C THR A 317 -16.06 34.68 -54.15
N CYS A 318 -16.25 35.09 -52.90
CA CYS A 318 -17.45 34.89 -52.09
C CYS A 318 -18.63 35.83 -52.37
N SER A 319 -19.78 35.48 -51.80
CA SER A 319 -21.08 36.14 -52.01
C SER A 319 -21.21 37.59 -51.50
N ASP A 320 -20.36 38.00 -50.55
CA ASP A 320 -20.22 39.39 -50.07
C ASP A 320 -19.22 40.22 -50.90
N GLY A 321 -18.42 39.56 -51.73
CA GLY A 321 -17.32 40.15 -52.50
C GLY A 321 -15.92 39.92 -51.92
N THR A 322 -15.79 39.17 -50.82
CA THR A 322 -14.49 38.80 -50.24
C THR A 322 -13.76 37.81 -51.17
N PRO A 323 -12.45 37.98 -51.46
CA PRO A 323 -11.64 37.01 -52.19
C PRO A 323 -11.51 35.67 -51.43
N CYS A 324 -11.30 34.56 -52.14
CA CYS A 324 -11.00 33.30 -51.45
C CYS A 324 -9.68 33.39 -50.69
N GLY A 325 -9.65 32.82 -49.49
CA GLY A 325 -8.51 32.94 -48.57
C GLY A 325 -8.47 34.23 -47.74
N GLU A 326 -9.41 35.17 -47.94
CA GLU A 326 -9.49 36.40 -47.13
C GLU A 326 -10.67 36.38 -46.13
N CYS A 327 -10.49 37.13 -45.04
CA CYS A 327 -11.52 37.37 -44.03
C CYS A 327 -12.48 38.49 -44.44
N SER A 328 -13.78 38.26 -44.22
CA SER A 328 -14.81 39.27 -44.41
C SER A 328 -14.71 40.38 -43.35
N VAL A 329 -15.38 41.50 -43.63
CA VAL A 329 -15.58 42.58 -42.65
C VAL A 329 -16.53 42.19 -41.52
N ASP A 330 -17.43 41.24 -41.77
CA ASP A 330 -18.38 40.71 -40.80
C ASP A 330 -17.78 39.48 -40.09
N LYS A 331 -16.96 39.72 -39.06
CA LYS A 331 -16.31 38.69 -38.23
C LYS A 331 -17.34 37.72 -37.60
N PRO A 332 -17.02 36.41 -37.50
CA PRO A 332 -15.77 35.74 -37.89
C PRO A 332 -15.82 35.11 -39.30
N LYS A 333 -16.47 35.75 -40.28
CA LYS A 333 -16.62 35.10 -41.60
C LYS A 333 -15.32 35.05 -42.40
N TYR A 334 -14.95 33.86 -42.86
CA TYR A 334 -13.86 33.58 -43.80
C TYR A 334 -14.43 33.14 -45.16
N CYS A 335 -13.72 33.46 -46.24
CA CYS A 335 -14.09 33.05 -47.59
C CYS A 335 -13.35 31.77 -48.02
N ASP A 336 -13.99 30.62 -47.80
CA ASP A 336 -13.54 29.33 -48.34
C ASP A 336 -14.23 29.04 -49.67
N ASN A 337 -13.45 28.91 -50.76
CA ASN A 337 -13.89 28.42 -52.06
C ASN A 337 -15.23 29.01 -52.60
N GLY A 338 -15.46 30.30 -52.35
CA GLY A 338 -16.65 31.05 -52.79
C GLY A 338 -17.85 30.99 -51.84
N VAL A 339 -17.71 30.34 -50.68
CA VAL A 339 -18.70 30.25 -49.60
C VAL A 339 -18.17 30.96 -48.34
N LEU A 340 -19.05 31.66 -47.63
CA LEU A 340 -18.69 32.26 -46.34
C LEU A 340 -18.96 31.25 -45.21
N ILE A 341 -17.89 30.80 -44.57
CA ILE A 341 -17.89 29.96 -43.36
C ILE A 341 -17.56 30.82 -42.14
N ASP A 342 -17.74 30.31 -40.92
CA ASP A 342 -17.16 30.91 -39.72
C ASP A 342 -15.76 30.32 -39.51
N ASP A 343 -14.75 31.18 -39.37
CA ASP A 343 -13.40 30.83 -38.91
C ASP A 343 -12.89 31.97 -38.00
N CYS A 344 -12.99 31.76 -36.71
CA CYS A 344 -12.55 32.72 -35.71
C CYS A 344 -11.04 32.67 -35.42
N ALA A 345 -10.33 31.62 -35.85
CA ALA A 345 -8.91 31.45 -35.57
C ALA A 345 -8.10 32.41 -36.45
N GLU A 346 -8.38 32.43 -37.75
CA GLU A 346 -7.78 33.40 -38.69
C GLU A 346 -8.48 34.76 -38.64
N CYS A 347 -9.82 34.80 -38.67
CA CYS A 347 -10.51 36.10 -38.78
C CYS A 347 -10.68 36.83 -37.45
N GLY A 348 -10.59 36.16 -36.30
CA GLY A 348 -10.69 36.73 -34.95
C GLY A 348 -12.07 37.28 -34.60
N CYS A 349 -12.43 37.25 -33.33
CA CYS A 349 -13.79 37.58 -32.89
C CYS A 349 -14.15 39.08 -32.86
N PRO A 350 -15.46 39.41 -32.87
CA PRO A 350 -15.94 40.74 -32.52
C PRO A 350 -15.79 41.01 -31.02
N GLY A 351 -15.96 42.26 -30.61
CA GLY A 351 -15.38 42.77 -29.35
C GLY A 351 -15.93 42.16 -28.06
N GLY A 352 -15.11 41.32 -27.41
CA GLY A 352 -15.41 40.70 -26.11
C GLY A 352 -15.70 39.20 -26.17
N GLU A 353 -15.69 38.63 -27.37
CA GLU A 353 -15.93 37.21 -27.63
C GLU A 353 -14.60 36.44 -27.75
N ILE A 354 -14.61 35.16 -27.37
CA ILE A 354 -13.50 34.20 -27.50
C ILE A 354 -13.75 33.33 -28.76
N CYS A 355 -12.66 32.84 -29.36
CA CYS A 355 -12.74 31.90 -30.47
C CYS A 355 -12.85 30.47 -29.97
N ASP A 356 -13.83 29.72 -30.48
CA ASP A 356 -13.88 28.27 -30.42
C ASP A 356 -13.12 27.74 -31.65
N GLU A 357 -11.88 27.28 -31.46
CA GLU A 357 -11.01 26.81 -32.54
C GLU A 357 -11.46 25.47 -33.15
N GLU A 358 -12.32 24.69 -32.46
CA GLU A 358 -12.87 23.43 -32.97
C GLU A 358 -14.13 23.66 -33.83
N LEU A 359 -15.00 24.59 -33.43
CA LEU A 359 -16.20 24.97 -34.17
C LEU A 359 -15.98 26.13 -35.15
N GLY A 360 -14.79 26.73 -35.19
CA GLY A 360 -14.46 27.91 -35.99
C GLY A 360 -15.28 29.16 -35.64
N SER A 361 -15.98 29.17 -34.51
CA SER A 361 -17.04 30.14 -34.22
C SER A 361 -16.75 31.02 -33.02
N CYS A 362 -17.25 32.26 -33.03
CA CYS A 362 -17.12 33.16 -31.89
C CYS A 362 -18.24 32.96 -30.89
N TYR A 363 -17.87 32.83 -29.63
CA TYR A 363 -18.78 32.83 -28.51
C TYR A 363 -18.43 33.98 -27.57
N LEU A 364 -19.43 34.70 -27.06
CA LEU A 364 -19.22 35.38 -25.78
C LEU A 364 -18.79 34.30 -24.80
N PRO A 365 -17.69 34.50 -24.03
CA PRO A 365 -17.22 33.48 -23.10
C PRO A 365 -18.41 32.95 -22.32
N GLY A 366 -18.62 31.64 -22.40
CA GLY A 366 -19.64 30.95 -21.65
C GLY A 366 -19.52 31.38 -20.19
N VAL A 367 -20.64 31.64 -19.52
CA VAL A 367 -20.60 31.97 -18.10
C VAL A 367 -20.38 30.66 -17.34
N GLY A 368 -19.17 30.11 -17.49
CA GLY A 368 -18.70 28.94 -16.76
C GLY A 368 -18.85 29.20 -15.28
N GLY A 369 -19.56 28.31 -14.62
CA GLY A 369 -20.18 28.65 -13.35
C GLY A 369 -20.92 27.49 -12.71
N CYS A 370 -21.26 27.70 -11.44
CA CYS A 370 -22.01 26.74 -10.66
C CYS A 370 -23.49 26.81 -11.07
N ILE A 371 -23.96 25.84 -11.85
CA ILE A 371 -25.32 25.78 -12.40
C ILE A 371 -26.27 25.09 -11.41
N THR A 372 -27.38 25.76 -11.10
CA THR A 372 -28.47 25.22 -10.27
C THR A 372 -29.46 24.41 -11.09
N GLY A 373 -30.21 23.51 -10.42
CA GLY A 373 -31.29 22.73 -11.05
C GLY A 373 -32.49 23.51 -11.62
N ASP A 374 -32.51 24.84 -11.54
CA ASP A 374 -33.48 25.70 -12.27
C ASP A 374 -32.87 26.58 -13.37
N GLY A 375 -31.58 26.38 -13.67
CA GLY A 375 -30.86 27.12 -14.71
C GLY A 375 -30.32 28.48 -14.28
N THR A 376 -30.41 28.83 -12.98
CA THR A 376 -29.59 29.93 -12.43
C THR A 376 -28.13 29.50 -12.46
N VAL A 377 -27.23 30.36 -12.96
CA VAL A 377 -25.78 30.17 -13.00
C VAL A 377 -25.11 31.16 -12.04
N PHE A 378 -24.08 30.74 -11.31
CA PHE A 378 -23.25 31.60 -10.47
C PHE A 378 -21.81 31.64 -11.01
N ALA A 379 -21.32 32.84 -11.32
CA ALA A 379 -19.97 33.09 -11.85
C ALA A 379 -18.97 33.49 -10.75
N CYS A 380 -17.71 33.76 -11.14
CA CYS A 380 -16.70 34.30 -10.22
C CYS A 380 -17.18 35.59 -9.53
N GLY A 381 -17.15 35.59 -8.20
CA GLY A 381 -17.62 36.66 -7.32
C GLY A 381 -19.12 36.62 -6.97
N ASP A 382 -19.91 35.71 -7.54
CA ASP A 382 -21.34 35.62 -7.25
C ASP A 382 -21.64 34.99 -5.89
N THR A 383 -22.82 35.35 -5.37
CA THR A 383 -23.35 34.81 -4.11
C THR A 383 -24.28 33.63 -4.36
N VAL A 384 -23.77 32.42 -4.12
CA VAL A 384 -24.47 31.14 -4.25
C VAL A 384 -25.56 31.04 -3.18
N THR A 385 -26.81 31.01 -3.62
CA THR A 385 -28.02 31.02 -2.75
C THR A 385 -28.87 29.74 -2.85
N LYS A 386 -28.39 28.74 -3.61
CA LYS A 386 -28.98 27.41 -3.81
C LYS A 386 -27.86 26.43 -4.14
N SER A 387 -28.08 25.14 -3.92
CA SER A 387 -27.16 24.11 -4.41
C SER A 387 -26.97 24.17 -5.93
N CYS A 388 -25.73 23.96 -6.37
CA CYS A 388 -25.32 24.05 -7.76
C CYS A 388 -24.12 23.14 -8.07
N THR A 389 -23.89 22.92 -9.36
CA THR A 389 -22.85 22.03 -9.88
C THR A 389 -22.09 22.75 -11.00
N LEU A 390 -20.76 22.74 -10.99
CA LEU A 390 -19.96 23.33 -12.08
C LEU A 390 -20.19 22.57 -13.39
N SER A 391 -20.25 23.30 -14.51
CA SER A 391 -20.32 22.75 -15.88
C SER A 391 -18.99 22.70 -16.61
N GLU A 392 -18.01 23.48 -16.14
CA GLU A 392 -16.71 23.71 -16.75
C GLU A 392 -15.78 24.42 -15.74
N ASN A 393 -14.49 24.50 -16.05
CA ASN A 393 -13.51 25.22 -15.21
C ASN A 393 -13.78 26.73 -15.18
N MET A 394 -13.64 27.34 -14.00
CA MET A 394 -13.88 28.77 -13.79
C MET A 394 -12.55 29.53 -13.61
N ILE A 395 -12.22 30.43 -14.53
CA ILE A 395 -11.05 31.32 -14.39
C ILE A 395 -11.51 32.68 -13.87
N CYS A 396 -11.09 33.05 -12.65
CA CYS A 396 -11.60 34.22 -11.96
C CYS A 396 -10.74 35.48 -12.13
N PRO A 397 -11.35 36.65 -12.42
CA PRO A 397 -10.61 37.90 -12.59
C PRO A 397 -9.79 38.29 -11.34
N SER A 398 -8.64 38.91 -11.57
CA SER A 398 -7.76 39.39 -10.49
C SER A 398 -8.50 40.29 -9.50
N GLY A 399 -8.36 39.99 -8.20
CA GLY A 399 -9.08 40.63 -7.10
C GLY A 399 -10.51 40.11 -6.84
N SER A 400 -10.99 39.11 -7.59
CA SER A 400 -12.29 38.45 -7.35
C SER A 400 -12.18 37.25 -6.42
N ALA A 401 -13.26 36.98 -5.68
CA ALA A 401 -13.52 35.64 -5.12
C ALA A 401 -13.88 34.65 -6.24
N GLY A 402 -13.81 33.35 -5.93
CA GLY A 402 -14.46 32.29 -6.72
C GLY A 402 -15.97 32.30 -6.47
N LEU A 403 -16.46 31.53 -5.51
CA LEU A 403 -17.88 31.52 -5.13
C LEU A 403 -18.07 31.96 -3.67
N ILE A 404 -19.07 32.82 -3.43
CA ILE A 404 -19.45 33.29 -2.09
C ILE A 404 -20.69 32.53 -1.65
N ILE A 405 -20.61 31.81 -0.53
CA ILE A 405 -21.77 31.13 0.07
C ILE A 405 -22.72 32.17 0.68
N GLY A 406 -24.00 32.08 0.32
CA GLY A 406 -25.05 33.04 0.68
C GLY A 406 -26.36 32.42 1.20
N ALA A 407 -26.36 31.13 1.50
CA ALA A 407 -27.51 30.43 2.09
C ALA A 407 -27.05 29.18 2.86
N ASP A 408 -27.79 28.84 3.92
CA ASP A 408 -27.67 27.59 4.65
C ASP A 408 -28.26 26.41 3.84
N ASN A 409 -27.84 25.18 4.11
CA ASN A 409 -28.40 23.93 3.50
C ASN A 409 -28.16 23.83 1.98
N ILE A 410 -26.95 24.18 1.51
CA ILE A 410 -26.58 24.12 0.09
C ILE A 410 -25.39 23.18 -0.18
N VAL A 411 -25.29 22.72 -1.43
CA VAL A 411 -24.16 21.93 -1.95
C VAL A 411 -23.51 22.69 -3.09
N ILE A 412 -22.20 22.90 -3.03
CA ILE A 412 -21.36 23.33 -4.15
C ILE A 412 -20.59 22.10 -4.62
N ASP A 413 -20.93 21.61 -5.82
CA ASP A 413 -20.34 20.41 -6.41
C ASP A 413 -19.46 20.80 -7.60
N GLY A 414 -18.15 20.62 -7.49
CA GLY A 414 -17.21 20.92 -8.56
C GLY A 414 -17.31 19.96 -9.74
N ASN A 415 -17.89 18.76 -9.57
CA ASN A 415 -18.02 17.75 -10.63
C ASN A 415 -16.68 17.40 -11.33
N GLY A 416 -15.55 17.56 -10.63
CA GLY A 416 -14.19 17.37 -11.19
C GLY A 416 -13.62 18.61 -11.92
N TYR A 417 -14.35 19.73 -11.95
CA TYR A 417 -13.86 21.00 -12.48
C TYR A 417 -13.18 21.86 -11.41
N GLY A 418 -12.29 22.74 -11.86
CA GLY A 418 -11.53 23.66 -11.01
C GLY A 418 -12.06 25.11 -11.02
N ILE A 419 -11.70 25.85 -9.97
CA ILE A 419 -11.80 27.31 -9.90
C ILE A 419 -10.37 27.85 -9.72
N THR A 420 -9.86 28.51 -10.76
CA THR A 420 -8.52 29.11 -10.78
C THR A 420 -8.61 30.61 -10.53
N GLY A 421 -7.84 31.10 -9.55
CA GLY A 421 -7.73 32.51 -9.21
C GLY A 421 -6.84 33.31 -10.17
N SER A 422 -6.58 34.57 -9.78
CA SER A 422 -5.58 35.42 -10.44
C SER A 422 -5.09 36.48 -9.46
N THR A 423 -4.79 36.05 -8.22
CA THR A 423 -4.51 36.97 -7.11
C THR A 423 -3.08 37.48 -7.08
N THR A 424 -2.84 38.55 -6.32
CA THR A 424 -1.52 39.15 -6.11
C THR A 424 -1.25 39.36 -4.62
N ASN A 425 0.03 39.54 -4.26
CA ASN A 425 0.45 39.96 -2.93
C ASN A 425 -0.37 41.13 -2.33
N ALA A 426 -0.87 42.06 -3.16
CA ALA A 426 -1.62 43.23 -2.69
C ALA A 426 -3.07 42.89 -2.29
N ASP A 427 -3.66 41.88 -2.93
CA ASP A 427 -5.04 41.44 -2.66
C ASP A 427 -5.14 40.77 -1.28
N CYS A 428 -4.09 40.06 -0.88
CA CYS A 428 -4.03 39.30 0.37
C CYS A 428 -3.56 40.12 1.59
N GLU A 429 -3.20 41.40 1.42
CA GLU A 429 -2.66 42.27 2.50
C GLU A 429 -3.61 42.42 3.72
N TRP A 430 -4.91 42.21 3.51
CA TRP A 430 -5.97 42.37 4.52
C TRP A 430 -6.42 41.05 5.16
N ALA A 431 -5.82 39.93 4.77
CA ALA A 431 -6.09 38.63 5.39
C ALA A 431 -5.61 38.63 6.84
N GLY A 432 -6.37 38.03 7.74
CA GLY A 432 -6.00 37.95 9.17
C GLY A 432 -6.66 36.77 9.87
N GLU A 433 -6.08 36.37 11.01
CA GLU A 433 -6.43 35.15 11.76
C GLU A 433 -7.93 34.89 11.93
N THR A 434 -8.73 35.92 12.21
CA THR A 434 -10.19 35.84 12.42
C THR A 434 -11.01 36.50 11.30
N SER A 435 -10.34 36.86 10.21
CA SER A 435 -10.85 37.58 9.05
C SER A 435 -10.15 37.05 7.80
N PRO A 436 -10.45 35.81 7.36
CA PRO A 436 -9.93 35.28 6.11
C PRO A 436 -10.24 36.24 4.94
N CYS A 437 -9.37 36.23 3.95
CA CYS A 437 -9.52 37.09 2.77
C CYS A 437 -10.84 36.79 2.04
N THR A 438 -11.59 37.81 1.63
CA THR A 438 -12.76 37.63 0.75
C THR A 438 -12.38 37.09 -0.62
N ILE A 439 -11.13 37.28 -1.02
CA ILE A 439 -10.55 36.87 -2.31
C ILE A 439 -10.05 35.42 -2.18
N SER A 440 -10.99 34.53 -1.84
CA SER A 440 -10.81 33.09 -1.68
C SER A 440 -11.56 32.33 -2.78
N GLY A 441 -11.17 31.09 -3.05
CA GLY A 441 -11.86 30.23 -4.02
C GLY A 441 -13.30 29.93 -3.61
N ILE A 442 -13.51 29.52 -2.35
CA ILE A 442 -14.83 29.51 -1.70
C ILE A 442 -14.80 30.39 -0.45
N TYR A 443 -15.80 31.27 -0.27
CA TYR A 443 -15.94 32.13 0.92
C TYR A 443 -17.29 31.97 1.62
N ASN A 444 -17.30 31.55 2.88
CA ASN A 444 -18.48 31.47 3.74
C ASN A 444 -18.41 32.50 4.88
N GLU A 445 -19.38 33.42 4.95
CA GLU A 445 -19.53 34.38 6.06
C GLU A 445 -20.73 34.02 6.98
N GLY A 446 -20.64 32.89 7.67
CA GLY A 446 -21.55 32.56 8.76
C GLY A 446 -22.82 31.79 8.40
N TYR A 447 -22.81 31.04 7.29
CA TYR A 447 -23.86 30.11 6.89
C TYR A 447 -23.53 28.66 7.29
N ASP A 448 -24.58 27.90 7.61
CA ASP A 448 -24.50 26.56 8.23
C ASP A 448 -25.05 25.45 7.31
N ASN A 449 -24.68 24.19 7.56
CA ASN A 449 -25.10 23.02 6.77
C ASN A 449 -24.73 23.15 5.28
N VAL A 450 -23.44 23.25 4.97
CA VAL A 450 -22.95 23.45 3.59
C VAL A 450 -21.94 22.37 3.22
N VAL A 451 -22.12 21.76 2.05
CA VAL A 451 -21.19 20.79 1.47
C VAL A 451 -20.43 21.44 0.31
N ILE A 452 -19.11 21.33 0.30
CA ILE A 452 -18.23 21.70 -0.81
C ILE A 452 -17.50 20.43 -1.22
N ARG A 453 -17.60 20.01 -2.49
CA ARG A 453 -16.99 18.75 -2.92
C ARG A 453 -16.56 18.67 -4.38
N ASN A 454 -15.73 17.69 -4.72
CA ASN A 454 -15.32 17.34 -6.10
C ASN A 454 -14.69 18.52 -6.86
N LEU A 455 -13.92 19.37 -6.19
CA LEU A 455 -13.56 20.72 -6.66
C LEU A 455 -12.06 20.99 -6.54
N GLU A 456 -11.44 21.47 -7.62
CA GLU A 456 -10.05 21.97 -7.58
C GLU A 456 -10.02 23.49 -7.34
N ILE A 457 -9.07 24.00 -6.54
CA ILE A 457 -8.97 25.41 -6.14
C ILE A 457 -7.50 25.86 -6.03
N GLU A 458 -7.12 26.81 -6.90
CA GLU A 458 -5.76 27.36 -6.98
C GLU A 458 -5.71 28.89 -7.19
N ASP A 459 -4.52 29.50 -7.00
CA ASP A 459 -4.21 30.91 -7.28
C ASP A 459 -5.07 31.99 -6.57
N PHE A 460 -5.77 31.62 -5.48
CA PHE A 460 -6.44 32.56 -4.57
C PHE A 460 -5.57 32.96 -3.37
N CYS A 461 -6.02 33.94 -2.57
CA CYS A 461 -5.40 34.24 -1.29
C CYS A 461 -5.59 33.12 -0.27
N THR A 462 -6.69 32.35 -0.38
CA THR A 462 -6.98 31.17 0.42
C THR A 462 -7.92 30.28 -0.42
N GLY A 463 -7.77 28.96 -0.33
CA GLY A 463 -8.64 28.03 -1.07
C GLY A 463 -10.10 28.09 -0.59
N ILE A 464 -10.34 27.66 0.66
CA ILE A 464 -11.66 27.70 1.30
C ILE A 464 -11.59 28.49 2.61
N ALA A 465 -12.43 29.51 2.74
CA ALA A 465 -12.51 30.39 3.90
C ALA A 465 -13.85 30.26 4.63
N LEU A 466 -13.83 29.82 5.89
CA LEU A 466 -15.00 29.69 6.76
C LEU A 466 -14.93 30.73 7.89
N LYS A 467 -15.69 31.82 7.77
CA LYS A 467 -15.66 32.98 8.67
C LYS A 467 -16.87 33.01 9.60
N GLY A 468 -16.78 32.24 10.68
CA GLY A 468 -17.62 32.44 11.85
C GLY A 468 -17.15 33.61 12.72
N THR A 469 -17.87 33.85 13.81
CA THR A 469 -17.56 34.84 14.85
C THR A 469 -17.81 34.27 16.24
N GLY A 470 -17.27 34.90 17.29
CA GLY A 470 -17.56 34.54 18.69
C GLY A 470 -19.01 34.77 19.17
N GLN A 471 -19.96 35.05 18.27
CA GLN A 471 -21.40 35.17 18.55
C GLN A 471 -22.25 34.32 17.60
N ASN A 472 -21.95 34.36 16.30
CA ASN A 472 -22.52 33.48 15.28
C ASN A 472 -21.37 32.64 14.69
N LYS A 473 -21.32 31.35 15.02
CA LYS A 473 -20.35 30.41 14.45
C LYS A 473 -20.73 30.05 13.01
N VAL A 474 -19.83 29.36 12.32
CA VAL A 474 -20.16 28.49 11.19
C VAL A 474 -20.29 27.06 11.73
N LEU A 475 -21.38 26.37 11.38
CA LEU A 475 -21.74 25.03 11.85
C LEU A 475 -21.94 24.06 10.69
N ASP A 476 -21.64 22.78 10.93
CA ASP A 476 -22.08 21.66 10.11
C ASP A 476 -21.62 21.82 8.64
N ILE A 477 -20.30 21.87 8.39
CA ILE A 477 -19.73 22.04 7.04
C ILE A 477 -18.94 20.81 6.64
N THR A 478 -19.18 20.29 5.44
CA THR A 478 -18.43 19.16 4.88
C THR A 478 -17.58 19.66 3.69
N ILE A 479 -16.29 19.35 3.69
CA ILE A 479 -15.33 19.63 2.61
C ILE A 479 -14.75 18.29 2.18
N ASP A 480 -15.14 17.81 0.99
CA ASP A 480 -15.04 16.40 0.62
C ASP A 480 -14.45 16.22 -0.78
N ASN A 481 -13.42 15.39 -0.95
CA ASN A 481 -12.80 15.12 -2.27
C ASN A 481 -12.49 16.42 -3.07
N CYS A 482 -11.89 17.43 -2.42
CA CYS A 482 -11.41 18.65 -3.05
C CYS A 482 -9.88 18.66 -3.17
N ARG A 483 -9.36 19.37 -4.17
CA ARG A 483 -7.93 19.57 -4.39
C ARG A 483 -7.58 21.06 -4.26
N ILE A 484 -6.85 21.44 -3.22
CA ILE A 484 -6.73 22.84 -2.76
C ILE A 484 -5.25 23.21 -2.68
N HIS A 485 -4.72 23.82 -3.74
CA HIS A 485 -3.27 23.98 -3.87
C HIS A 485 -2.80 25.36 -4.32
N ASP A 486 -1.51 25.62 -4.10
CA ASP A 486 -0.77 26.80 -4.57
C ASP A 486 -1.27 28.19 -4.12
N ASN A 487 -2.33 28.27 -3.31
CA ASN A 487 -2.92 29.51 -2.80
C ASN A 487 -1.95 30.30 -1.90
N GLY A 488 -2.09 31.63 -1.90
CA GLY A 488 -1.36 32.54 -1.01
C GLY A 488 0.07 32.88 -1.45
N PHE A 489 0.82 33.59 -0.59
CA PHE A 489 2.16 34.12 -0.95
C PHE A 489 3.19 34.04 0.19
N ASN A 490 4.38 33.50 -0.12
CA ASN A 490 5.53 33.41 0.80
C ASN A 490 6.31 34.76 0.93
N THR A 491 5.70 35.90 0.59
CA THR A 491 6.33 37.22 0.68
C THR A 491 5.39 38.27 1.28
N LYS A 492 5.87 38.98 2.31
CA LYS A 492 5.10 40.01 3.05
C LYS A 492 4.71 41.17 2.12
N SER A 493 3.46 41.63 2.24
CA SER A 493 2.90 42.76 1.48
C SER A 493 2.44 43.87 2.41
N GLY A 494 2.56 45.14 2.00
CA GLY A 494 2.30 46.32 2.86
C GLY A 494 3.22 46.49 4.09
N GLY A 495 4.00 45.46 4.45
CA GLY A 495 4.64 45.31 5.76
C GLY A 495 3.88 44.38 6.72
N SER A 496 2.76 43.81 6.28
CA SER A 496 1.96 42.78 6.96
C SER A 496 2.43 41.37 6.58
N ASP A 497 2.23 40.43 7.50
CA ASP A 497 2.32 39.00 7.22
C ASP A 497 1.11 38.51 6.41
N MET A 498 1.34 37.56 5.51
CA MET A 498 0.34 36.94 4.64
C MET A 498 -0.33 35.81 5.42
N VAL A 499 -1.51 36.09 5.96
CA VAL A 499 -2.35 35.12 6.69
C VAL A 499 -3.23 34.34 5.72
N THR A 500 -2.57 33.50 4.93
CA THR A 500 -3.11 32.76 3.79
C THR A 500 -2.96 31.24 4.01
N HIS A 501 -3.94 30.45 3.57
CA HIS A 501 -4.04 29.00 3.88
C HIS A 501 -4.72 28.23 2.74
N GLY A 502 -4.64 26.89 2.76
CA GLY A 502 -5.54 26.06 1.95
C GLY A 502 -6.98 26.18 2.43
N ILE A 503 -7.23 25.77 3.68
CA ILE A 503 -8.50 25.93 4.39
C ILE A 503 -8.30 26.84 5.61
N HIS A 504 -9.03 27.96 5.69
CA HIS A 504 -8.99 28.92 6.81
C HIS A 504 -10.33 28.92 7.56
N ALA A 505 -10.41 28.18 8.67
CA ALA A 505 -11.64 27.98 9.44
C ALA A 505 -11.64 28.71 10.80
N CYS A 506 -12.55 29.67 10.97
CA CYS A 506 -12.64 30.56 12.14
C CYS A 506 -13.99 30.46 12.87
N PHE A 507 -13.95 30.31 14.19
CA PHE A 507 -15.13 30.16 15.07
C PHE A 507 -16.12 29.09 14.55
N VAL A 508 -15.56 27.94 14.18
CA VAL A 508 -16.30 26.80 13.61
C VAL A 508 -16.71 25.76 14.65
N ARG A 509 -17.68 24.91 14.29
CA ARG A 509 -18.00 23.65 14.98
C ARG A 509 -18.56 22.63 13.98
N HIS A 510 -18.20 21.35 14.13
CA HIS A 510 -18.72 20.28 13.28
C HIS A 510 -18.39 20.56 11.82
N ILE A 511 -17.09 20.51 11.57
CA ILE A 511 -16.51 20.59 10.24
C ILE A 511 -15.94 19.22 9.94
N GLU A 512 -16.38 18.63 8.84
CA GLU A 512 -15.88 17.40 8.26
C GLU A 512 -14.95 17.80 7.10
N ILE A 513 -13.71 17.32 7.12
CA ILE A 513 -12.72 17.56 6.06
C ILE A 513 -12.21 16.17 5.66
N THR A 514 -12.69 15.67 4.52
CA THR A 514 -12.59 14.26 4.09
C THR A 514 -12.02 14.10 2.68
N GLU A 515 -11.11 13.14 2.50
CA GLU A 515 -10.60 12.73 1.17
C GLU A 515 -9.95 13.86 0.33
N ASN A 516 -9.48 14.95 0.95
CA ASN A 516 -8.93 16.11 0.23
C ASN A 516 -7.41 16.03 -0.02
N ASP A 517 -6.96 16.65 -1.10
CA ASP A 517 -5.56 16.93 -1.42
C ASP A 517 -5.28 18.42 -1.18
N ILE A 518 -4.40 18.77 -0.23
CA ILE A 518 -4.17 20.15 0.21
C ILE A 518 -2.67 20.44 0.27
N CYS A 519 -2.14 21.02 -0.81
CA CYS A 519 -0.69 21.13 -1.02
C CYS A 519 -0.18 22.49 -1.52
N ASN A 520 1.14 22.73 -1.46
CA ASN A 520 1.79 23.97 -1.94
C ASN A 520 1.25 25.30 -1.35
N ASN A 521 0.40 25.31 -0.32
CA ASN A 521 -0.24 26.54 0.14
C ASN A 521 0.77 27.43 0.90
N LYS A 522 0.83 28.70 0.51
CA LYS A 522 1.89 29.66 0.85
C LYS A 522 1.42 30.68 1.89
N GLY A 523 2.36 31.27 2.62
CA GLY A 523 2.10 32.32 3.61
C GLY A 523 3.35 32.78 4.35
N THR A 524 3.20 33.70 5.30
CA THR A 524 4.33 34.23 6.09
C THR A 524 3.97 34.44 7.55
N GLY A 525 4.97 34.32 8.45
CA GLY A 525 4.87 34.72 9.87
C GLY A 525 5.03 33.62 10.93
N SER A 526 5.20 34.06 12.18
CA SER A 526 5.62 33.28 13.36
C SER A 526 4.60 33.21 14.50
N ALA A 527 3.48 33.92 14.42
CA ALA A 527 2.40 33.79 15.37
C ALA A 527 1.51 32.58 15.06
N CYS A 528 0.75 32.13 16.05
CA CYS A 528 -0.09 30.92 15.95
C CYS A 528 -1.39 31.09 15.14
N GLY A 529 -1.49 32.18 14.39
CA GLY A 529 -2.58 32.51 13.46
C GLY A 529 -2.07 33.18 12.18
N ASP A 530 -0.78 32.99 11.88
CA ASP A 530 -0.11 33.46 10.65
C ASP A 530 -0.12 32.35 9.57
N GLY A 531 0.13 32.72 8.31
CA GLY A 531 -0.17 31.90 7.14
C GLY A 531 0.75 30.70 6.86
N GLY A 532 0.44 29.98 5.78
CA GLY A 532 1.21 28.87 5.23
C GLY A 532 0.74 27.47 5.67
N ASN A 533 -0.35 27.35 6.42
CA ASN A 533 -0.90 26.04 6.77
C ASN A 533 -1.83 25.52 5.67
N GLY A 534 -1.80 24.22 5.38
CA GLY A 534 -2.79 23.53 4.55
C GLY A 534 -4.17 23.66 5.16
N ILE A 535 -4.39 23.04 6.33
CA ILE A 535 -5.59 23.25 7.16
C ILE A 535 -5.26 24.17 8.36
N PHE A 536 -6.02 25.25 8.54
CA PHE A 536 -5.99 26.09 9.74
C PHE A 536 -7.36 26.15 10.43
N ILE A 537 -7.45 25.70 11.68
CA ILE A 537 -8.68 25.76 12.50
C ILE A 537 -8.49 26.60 13.77
N TYR A 538 -9.27 27.67 13.91
CA TYR A 538 -9.47 28.38 15.18
C TYR A 538 -10.93 28.23 15.65
N ALA A 539 -11.19 27.19 16.45
CA ALA A 539 -12.54 26.79 16.85
C ALA A 539 -13.22 27.74 17.88
N GLY A 540 -12.44 28.58 18.57
CA GLY A 540 -12.93 29.78 19.29
C GLY A 540 -13.65 29.56 20.62
N VAL A 541 -14.22 28.38 20.86
CA VAL A 541 -14.82 27.93 22.13
C VAL A 541 -14.51 26.45 22.36
N SER A 542 -14.64 25.97 23.60
CA SER A 542 -14.67 24.54 23.91
C SER A 542 -16.02 23.90 23.56
N ASP A 543 -16.08 22.57 23.49
CA ASP A 543 -17.27 21.80 23.07
C ASP A 543 -17.62 22.01 21.59
N ASN A 544 -16.57 21.92 20.77
CA ASN A 544 -16.71 21.61 19.36
C ASN A 544 -16.46 20.11 19.15
N TYR A 545 -16.51 19.65 17.89
CA TYR A 545 -16.19 18.29 17.45
C TYR A 545 -16.07 18.37 15.93
N CYS A 546 -14.86 18.33 15.40
CA CYS A 546 -14.59 18.31 13.94
C CYS A 546 -13.95 16.98 13.57
N ASP A 547 -14.12 16.55 12.33
CA ASP A 547 -13.48 15.34 11.81
C ASP A 547 -12.59 15.74 10.63
N ILE A 548 -11.33 15.35 10.67
CA ILE A 548 -10.33 15.62 9.64
C ILE A 548 -9.72 14.28 9.30
N ASN A 549 -10.20 13.63 8.23
CA ASN A 549 -9.78 12.28 7.89
C ASN A 549 -9.51 12.00 6.41
N ASN A 550 -8.65 11.02 6.14
CA ASN A 550 -8.31 10.57 4.79
C ASN A 550 -7.74 11.69 3.86
N ASN A 551 -7.18 12.77 4.41
CA ASN A 551 -6.63 13.87 3.61
C ASN A 551 -5.12 13.73 3.37
N ARG A 552 -4.64 14.22 2.23
CA ARG A 552 -3.23 14.45 1.90
C ARG A 552 -2.85 15.89 2.17
N LEU A 553 -1.92 16.13 3.08
CA LEU A 553 -1.55 17.48 3.54
C LEU A 553 -0.05 17.69 3.35
N TYR A 554 0.39 18.28 2.23
CA TYR A 554 1.82 18.28 1.88
C TYR A 554 2.42 19.55 1.25
N ASP A 555 3.72 19.74 1.39
CA ASP A 555 4.50 20.89 0.86
C ASP A 555 3.93 22.28 1.21
N ASN A 556 3.07 22.37 2.25
CA ASN A 556 2.53 23.64 2.71
C ASN A 556 3.60 24.40 3.50
N ALA A 557 3.67 25.72 3.28
CA ALA A 557 4.78 26.57 3.74
C ALA A 557 5.06 26.49 5.25
N LYS A 558 4.04 26.25 6.09
CA LYS A 558 4.13 26.25 7.56
C LYS A 558 3.71 24.92 8.19
N ALA A 559 2.56 24.37 7.85
CA ALA A 559 2.15 23.08 8.38
C ALA A 559 1.09 22.38 7.53
N GLY A 560 1.01 21.04 7.63
CA GLY A 560 -0.10 20.28 7.03
C GLY A 560 -1.42 20.59 7.73
N PHE A 561 -1.47 20.31 9.04
CA PHE A 561 -2.60 20.67 9.91
C PHE A 561 -2.16 21.61 11.04
N TRP A 562 -2.89 22.69 11.26
CA TRP A 562 -2.68 23.61 12.36
C TRP A 562 -3.99 23.95 13.05
N THR A 563 -4.03 23.85 14.39
CA THR A 563 -5.07 24.52 15.17
C THR A 563 -4.51 25.56 16.13
N LYS A 564 -5.23 26.68 16.19
CA LYS A 564 -5.00 27.70 17.22
C LYS A 564 -5.59 27.23 18.54
N MET A 565 -6.70 27.83 19.00
CA MET A 565 -7.25 27.58 20.34
C MET A 565 -8.64 26.94 20.31
N MET A 566 -8.85 26.03 21.25
CA MET A 566 -10.13 25.42 21.66
C MET A 566 -10.74 24.39 20.69
N LEU A 567 -9.93 23.82 19.78
CA LEU A 567 -10.33 22.57 19.12
C LEU A 567 -10.51 21.49 20.19
N SER A 568 -11.67 20.86 20.24
CA SER A 568 -12.00 19.85 21.26
C SER A 568 -12.88 18.77 20.69
N LYS A 569 -12.83 17.56 21.26
CA LYS A 569 -13.62 16.37 20.85
C LYS A 569 -13.62 16.13 19.35
N SER A 570 -12.48 16.46 18.73
CA SER A 570 -12.27 16.40 17.30
C SER A 570 -11.32 15.25 16.99
N THR A 571 -11.55 14.59 15.87
CA THR A 571 -10.71 13.49 15.37
C THR A 571 -9.84 14.03 14.24
N ILE A 572 -8.55 13.70 14.29
CA ILE A 572 -7.63 13.85 13.16
C ILE A 572 -7.12 12.44 12.87
N SER A 573 -7.59 11.80 11.79
CA SER A 573 -7.26 10.39 11.54
C SER A 573 -7.02 10.00 10.09
N HIS A 574 -6.22 8.95 9.84
CA HIS A 574 -6.00 8.43 8.47
C HIS A 574 -5.48 9.47 7.46
N ASN A 575 -4.85 10.57 7.92
CA ASN A 575 -4.28 11.58 7.03
C ASN A 575 -2.82 11.23 6.69
N GLU A 576 -2.42 11.52 5.45
CA GLU A 576 -1.07 11.36 4.91
C GLU A 576 -0.41 12.75 4.87
N VAL A 577 0.65 12.99 5.65
CA VAL A 577 1.16 14.34 5.94
C VAL A 577 2.67 14.42 5.75
N TRP A 578 3.17 15.16 4.75
CA TRP A 578 4.61 15.23 4.42
C TRP A 578 5.11 16.57 3.86
N GLY A 579 6.43 16.80 3.84
CA GLY A 579 7.08 17.94 3.17
C GLY A 579 6.83 19.35 3.77
N ASN A 580 5.83 19.48 4.65
CA ASN A 580 5.40 20.77 5.19
C ASN A 580 6.50 21.46 6.03
N GLY A 581 6.51 22.80 5.96
CA GLY A 581 7.28 23.68 6.86
C GLY A 581 8.50 24.39 6.25
N ASP A 582 8.87 24.12 5.00
CA ASP A 582 10.01 24.77 4.32
C ASP A 582 9.67 26.11 3.62
N GLY A 583 8.59 26.77 4.06
CA GLY A 583 8.15 28.06 3.53
C GLY A 583 9.15 29.20 3.77
N SER A 584 9.67 29.79 2.69
CA SER A 584 10.75 30.78 2.71
C SER A 584 10.47 32.11 3.42
N GLY A 585 9.24 32.33 3.90
CA GLY A 585 8.86 33.47 4.75
C GLY A 585 8.25 33.08 6.11
N ILE A 586 8.42 31.84 6.55
CA ILE A 586 8.06 31.37 7.89
C ILE A 586 9.25 31.54 8.84
N ASP A 587 9.09 32.40 9.85
CA ASP A 587 10.04 32.59 10.95
C ASP A 587 9.61 31.90 12.26
N ASP A 588 8.66 30.96 12.17
CA ASP A 588 8.15 30.16 13.29
C ASP A 588 9.06 28.97 13.65
N ASP A 589 9.32 28.75 14.94
CA ASP A 589 10.14 27.64 15.44
C ASP A 589 9.34 26.34 15.67
N VAL A 590 8.02 26.39 15.43
CA VAL A 590 7.09 25.27 15.46
C VAL A 590 6.34 25.24 14.13
N ARG A 591 6.61 24.19 13.35
CA ARG A 591 6.12 23.94 11.98
C ARG A 591 6.29 22.45 11.63
N GLY A 592 5.71 21.98 10.53
CA GLY A 592 5.76 20.56 10.12
C GLY A 592 4.37 19.91 9.96
N GLY A 593 4.15 18.72 10.51
CA GLY A 593 2.96 17.91 10.28
C GLY A 593 1.68 18.43 10.95
N ILE A 594 1.34 17.85 12.10
CA ILE A 594 0.07 18.03 12.82
C ILE A 594 0.29 18.86 14.09
N ILE A 595 -0.16 20.12 14.08
CA ILE A 595 0.25 21.14 15.05
C ILE A 595 -0.92 21.70 15.87
N LEU A 596 -1.12 21.15 17.08
CA LEU A 596 -2.08 21.62 18.09
C LEU A 596 -1.41 22.64 19.05
N ARG A 597 -0.89 23.76 18.51
CA ARG A 597 0.09 24.60 19.24
C ARG A 597 -0.45 25.36 20.46
N CYS A 598 -1.72 25.75 20.51
CA CYS A 598 -2.21 26.57 21.62
C CYS A 598 -3.00 25.77 22.66
N LYS A 599 -2.84 26.18 23.92
CA LYS A 599 -3.60 25.65 25.06
C LYS A 599 -5.11 25.73 24.86
N LYS A 600 -5.81 24.81 25.55
CA LYS A 600 -7.25 24.51 25.42
C LYS A 600 -7.65 23.74 24.18
N SER A 601 -6.72 23.41 23.27
CA SER A 601 -6.98 22.40 22.24
C SER A 601 -6.86 21.02 22.89
N ASN A 602 -7.98 20.56 23.47
CA ASN A 602 -8.07 19.52 24.51
C ASN A 602 -9.16 18.50 24.17
N GLU A 603 -9.10 17.27 24.71
CA GLU A 603 -10.11 16.22 24.46
C GLU A 603 -10.18 15.80 22.97
N ASN A 604 -9.11 15.90 22.19
CA ASN A 604 -9.06 15.47 20.78
C ASN A 604 -8.39 14.09 20.62
N THR A 605 -8.73 13.38 19.56
CA THR A 605 -8.06 12.14 19.14
C THR A 605 -7.20 12.40 17.91
N ILE A 606 -5.96 11.91 17.91
CA ILE A 606 -5.07 11.89 16.76
C ILE A 606 -4.70 10.42 16.52
N GLU A 607 -5.20 9.81 15.44
CA GLU A 607 -5.06 8.36 15.25
C GLU A 607 -4.90 7.87 13.81
N TYR A 608 -4.13 6.81 13.59
CA TYR A 608 -3.93 6.21 12.25
C TYR A 608 -3.40 7.18 11.17
N ASN A 609 -2.79 8.30 11.53
CA ASN A 609 -2.15 9.21 10.56
C ASN A 609 -0.73 8.73 10.23
N ASP A 610 -0.30 8.93 8.99
CA ASP A 610 1.11 8.85 8.60
C ASP A 610 1.68 10.26 8.42
N VAL A 611 2.80 10.53 9.09
CA VAL A 611 3.32 11.88 9.33
C VAL A 611 4.84 11.87 9.17
N HIS A 612 5.32 12.16 7.96
CA HIS A 612 6.72 11.91 7.62
C HIS A 612 7.45 13.05 6.89
N HIS A 613 8.78 13.13 7.07
CA HIS A 613 9.68 14.01 6.30
C HIS A 613 9.28 15.52 6.36
N HIS A 614 9.66 16.23 7.43
CA HIS A 614 9.24 17.62 7.67
C HIS A 614 10.38 18.62 7.89
N ALA A 615 10.26 19.78 7.22
CA ALA A 615 11.13 20.97 7.29
C ALA A 615 12.64 20.65 7.33
N ALA A 616 13.30 20.72 6.17
CA ALA A 616 14.70 20.36 5.96
C ALA A 616 15.73 21.16 6.80
N ASP A 617 15.33 22.26 7.43
CA ASP A 617 16.22 23.13 8.22
C ASP A 617 16.28 22.85 9.75
N GLY A 618 15.67 21.75 10.21
CA GLY A 618 15.78 21.28 11.60
C GLY A 618 14.68 21.78 12.54
N TYR A 619 13.61 22.36 12.01
CA TYR A 619 12.47 22.88 12.78
C TYR A 619 11.18 22.05 12.62
N GLY A 620 11.23 20.93 11.90
CA GLY A 620 10.07 20.09 11.57
C GLY A 620 9.63 19.18 12.72
N TYR A 621 8.43 19.42 13.22
CA TYR A 621 7.72 18.50 14.12
C TYR A 621 6.82 17.56 13.32
N GLY A 622 6.68 16.31 13.77
CA GLY A 622 5.62 15.40 13.33
C GLY A 622 4.28 15.82 13.95
N ILE A 623 4.07 15.47 15.22
CA ILE A 623 2.86 15.78 15.99
C ILE A 623 3.21 16.67 17.19
N TYR A 624 2.77 17.92 17.19
CA TYR A 624 2.96 18.88 18.29
C TYR A 624 1.67 19.06 19.08
N VAL A 625 1.67 18.76 20.39
CA VAL A 625 0.50 18.93 21.27
C VAL A 625 0.77 19.92 22.41
N GLY A 626 0.11 21.07 22.33
CA GLY A 626 0.15 22.15 23.33
C GLY A 626 -1.06 22.23 24.26
N GLY A 627 -2.00 21.30 24.15
CA GLY A 627 -3.19 21.19 25.00
C GLY A 627 -3.23 19.91 25.84
N SER A 628 -4.31 19.73 26.58
CA SER A 628 -4.44 18.73 27.65
C SER A 628 -5.50 17.65 27.33
N SER A 629 -5.33 16.45 27.87
CA SER A 629 -6.32 15.37 27.75
C SER A 629 -6.67 14.98 26.31
N ASN A 630 -5.70 15.03 25.40
CA ASN A 630 -5.82 14.47 24.06
C ASN A 630 -5.29 13.02 24.05
N THR A 631 -5.79 12.20 23.15
CA THR A 631 -5.34 10.81 22.92
C THR A 631 -4.61 10.74 21.58
N ILE A 632 -3.41 10.18 21.55
CA ILE A 632 -2.57 10.04 20.36
C ILE A 632 -2.21 8.56 20.22
N ARG A 633 -2.73 7.88 19.19
CA ARG A 633 -2.59 6.41 19.06
C ARG A 633 -2.50 5.90 17.64
N HIS A 634 -1.83 4.77 17.40
CA HIS A 634 -1.77 4.13 16.08
C HIS A 634 -1.24 5.01 14.94
N ASN A 635 -0.54 6.12 15.22
CA ASN A 635 0.08 6.95 14.20
C ASN A 635 1.48 6.45 13.85
N THR A 636 1.86 6.60 12.58
CA THR A 636 3.24 6.45 12.11
C THR A 636 3.85 7.85 11.97
N VAL A 637 5.03 8.06 12.56
CA VAL A 637 5.70 9.37 12.59
C VAL A 637 7.20 9.21 12.36
N ASN A 638 7.65 9.48 11.13
CA ASN A 638 9.03 9.20 10.69
C ASN A 638 9.76 10.45 10.15
N GLY A 639 11.08 10.58 10.39
CA GLY A 639 11.91 11.55 9.67
C GLY A 639 11.60 13.02 9.96
N SER A 640 10.98 13.33 11.11
CA SER A 640 10.74 14.71 11.54
C SER A 640 12.03 15.30 12.11
N THR A 641 12.57 16.33 11.45
CA THR A 641 13.92 16.87 11.71
C THR A 641 14.13 17.46 13.11
N LYS A 642 13.05 17.71 13.86
CA LYS A 642 13.09 18.20 15.25
C LYS A 642 12.59 17.16 16.24
N HIS A 643 11.28 16.88 16.30
CA HIS A 643 10.69 15.87 17.19
C HIS A 643 9.55 15.13 16.48
N GLY A 644 9.39 13.83 16.76
CA GLY A 644 8.27 13.01 16.30
C GLY A 644 6.96 13.43 16.98
N ILE A 645 6.66 12.88 18.16
CA ILE A 645 5.52 13.26 19.00
C ILE A 645 6.01 14.13 20.17
N SER A 646 5.45 15.34 20.35
CA SER A 646 5.87 16.23 21.42
C SER A 646 4.76 16.89 22.23
N MET A 647 4.78 16.63 23.54
CA MET A 647 3.98 17.32 24.57
C MET A 647 4.70 18.61 24.99
N ALA A 648 4.63 19.60 24.11
CA ALA A 648 5.63 20.66 23.99
C ALA A 648 5.37 21.94 24.83
N ARG A 649 4.36 21.96 25.71
CA ARG A 649 4.03 23.14 26.53
C ARG A 649 3.92 22.87 28.02
N SER A 650 4.81 23.48 28.79
CA SER A 650 4.76 23.53 30.26
C SER A 650 3.55 24.29 30.84
N ASP A 651 2.79 25.03 30.02
CA ASP A 651 1.55 25.73 30.40
C ASP A 651 0.27 25.17 29.76
N GLY A 652 0.31 23.95 29.20
CA GLY A 652 -0.84 23.35 28.51
C GLY A 652 -0.87 21.82 28.39
N SER A 653 0.27 21.14 28.27
CA SER A 653 0.35 19.73 27.88
C SER A 653 0.23 18.75 29.06
N TRP A 654 -0.89 18.76 29.78
CA TRP A 654 -1.19 17.84 30.90
C TRP A 654 -2.10 16.68 30.49
N ASP A 655 -2.00 15.56 31.21
CA ASP A 655 -2.99 14.48 31.20
C ASP A 655 -3.31 13.89 29.80
N ASN A 656 -2.37 13.94 28.83
CA ASN A 656 -2.53 13.35 27.48
C ASN A 656 -2.12 11.87 27.45
N GLU A 657 -2.77 11.07 26.61
CA GLU A 657 -2.50 9.63 26.46
C GLU A 657 -1.79 9.39 25.12
N ILE A 658 -0.68 8.64 25.12
CA ILE A 658 0.13 8.33 23.93
C ILE A 658 0.33 6.82 23.90
N TYR A 659 -0.32 6.06 23.00
CA TYR A 659 -0.17 4.59 23.01
C TYR A 659 -0.22 3.93 21.63
N ASN A 660 0.51 2.82 21.45
CA ASN A 660 0.57 2.07 20.18
C ASN A 660 0.92 2.94 18.96
N ASN A 661 1.81 3.94 19.08
CA ASN A 661 2.33 4.71 17.94
C ASN A 661 3.70 4.19 17.50
N VAL A 662 4.02 4.31 16.21
CA VAL A 662 5.36 4.08 15.66
C VAL A 662 6.05 5.41 15.41
N VAL A 663 7.16 5.67 16.09
CA VAL A 663 7.82 6.98 16.12
C VAL A 663 9.33 6.79 16.01
N CYS A 664 9.86 6.89 14.78
CA CYS A 664 11.22 6.49 14.42
C CYS A 664 11.95 7.52 13.55
N ASP A 665 13.28 7.47 13.53
CA ASP A 665 14.17 8.34 12.72
C ASP A 665 13.95 9.87 12.91
N ASN A 666 13.38 10.28 14.05
CA ASN A 666 13.16 11.70 14.36
C ASN A 666 14.33 12.30 15.17
N GLY A 667 14.43 13.63 15.20
CA GLY A 667 15.46 14.32 16.01
C GLY A 667 15.36 14.06 17.53
N ILE A 668 14.13 13.85 18.04
CA ILE A 668 13.78 13.09 19.26
C ILE A 668 12.40 12.49 18.98
N ASP A 669 12.22 11.19 19.14
CA ASP A 669 10.96 10.50 18.82
C ASP A 669 9.83 10.95 19.74
N ILE A 670 9.90 10.71 21.05
CA ILE A 670 8.84 11.11 22.00
C ILE A 670 9.36 12.05 23.09
N SER A 671 8.89 13.31 23.06
CA SER A 671 9.42 14.41 23.86
C SER A 671 8.36 15.11 24.72
N VAL A 672 8.44 14.94 26.05
CA VAL A 672 7.58 15.58 27.03
C VAL A 672 8.30 16.74 27.73
N THR A 673 7.63 17.90 27.80
CA THR A 673 8.21 19.10 28.43
C THR A 673 8.35 18.91 29.96
N SER A 674 9.47 19.34 30.54
CA SER A 674 9.62 19.31 32.00
C SER A 674 8.56 20.18 32.70
N GLY A 675 7.93 19.63 33.75
CA GLY A 675 6.95 20.33 34.59
C GLY A 675 5.47 20.11 34.26
N VAL A 676 5.13 19.43 33.15
CA VAL A 676 3.80 18.81 32.99
C VAL A 676 3.74 17.44 33.68
N THR A 677 2.53 16.96 33.92
CA THR A 677 2.22 15.75 34.69
C THR A 677 1.00 15.07 34.08
N GLY A 678 0.82 13.77 34.38
CA GLY A 678 -0.35 13.00 33.98
C GLY A 678 -0.33 12.51 32.53
N ASN A 679 0.60 12.98 31.69
CA ASN A 679 0.82 12.36 30.40
C ASN A 679 1.29 10.91 30.60
N THR A 680 0.73 9.98 29.82
CA THR A 680 1.00 8.53 29.93
C THR A 680 1.43 7.92 28.61
N GLY A 681 2.18 6.82 28.68
CA GLY A 681 2.65 6.03 27.56
C GLY A 681 2.29 4.55 27.74
N ASP A 682 1.98 3.84 26.64
CA ASP A 682 1.89 2.38 26.62
C ASP A 682 2.11 1.83 25.20
N GLU A 683 2.84 0.72 25.06
CA GLU A 683 3.00 -0.04 23.81
C GLU A 683 3.49 0.79 22.58
N ASN A 684 4.23 1.89 22.78
CA ASN A 684 4.78 2.68 21.66
C ASN A 684 6.12 2.11 21.18
N THR A 685 6.43 2.36 19.92
CA THR A 685 7.70 2.01 19.25
C THR A 685 8.55 3.26 19.06
N CYS A 686 9.68 3.37 19.77
CA CYS A 686 10.63 4.49 19.61
C CYS A 686 12.01 4.26 20.24
N GLU A 687 13.05 4.93 19.74
CA GLU A 687 14.39 4.88 20.34
C GLU A 687 14.68 6.07 21.26
N THR A 688 14.35 7.29 20.83
CA THR A 688 14.82 8.51 21.48
C THR A 688 13.73 9.22 22.27
N THR A 689 13.88 9.27 23.59
CA THR A 689 12.86 9.81 24.50
C THR A 689 13.36 10.94 25.41
N TYR A 690 12.47 11.88 25.74
CA TYR A 690 12.77 12.99 26.66
C TYR A 690 11.65 13.21 27.69
N ASN A 691 11.96 12.98 28.98
CA ASN A 691 11.01 12.93 30.11
C ASN A 691 9.78 12.01 29.89
N TYR A 692 9.86 11.07 28.94
CA TYR A 692 8.80 10.16 28.56
C TYR A 692 9.16 8.72 28.92
N ASN A 693 8.18 7.93 29.34
CA ASN A 693 8.30 6.48 29.52
C ASN A 693 6.92 5.85 29.32
N ASP A 694 6.88 4.68 28.68
CA ASP A 694 5.71 3.81 28.64
C ASP A 694 5.47 3.09 29.98
N CYS A 695 4.33 2.40 30.09
CA CYS A 695 3.85 1.81 31.33
C CYS A 695 4.75 0.66 31.83
N GLY A 696 5.61 0.97 32.82
CA GLY A 696 6.46 -0.03 33.49
C GLY A 696 7.85 -0.23 32.89
N THR A 697 8.18 0.48 31.79
CA THR A 697 9.50 0.48 31.15
C THR A 697 10.24 1.81 31.39
N THR A 698 11.32 2.08 30.66
CA THR A 698 12.03 3.36 30.60
C THR A 698 12.35 3.67 29.15
N GLY A 699 11.86 4.80 28.64
CA GLY A 699 11.69 4.99 27.20
C GLY A 699 10.40 4.32 26.67
N CYS A 700 10.41 3.88 25.42
CA CYS A 700 9.28 3.16 24.80
C CYS A 700 9.22 1.67 25.23
N THR A 701 8.10 1.01 24.93
CA THR A 701 7.90 -0.44 25.14
C THR A 701 8.55 -1.27 24.06
N LEU A 702 8.46 -0.78 22.82
CA LEU A 702 9.01 -1.39 21.63
C LEU A 702 10.14 -0.49 21.10
N SER A 703 11.18 -1.12 20.55
CA SER A 703 12.27 -0.43 19.84
C SER A 703 11.91 -0.29 18.37
N CYS A 704 12.38 0.79 17.73
CA CYS A 704 12.35 0.85 16.27
C CYS A 704 13.20 -0.30 15.72
N LEU A 705 12.66 -1.03 14.74
CA LEU A 705 13.45 -2.01 14.01
C LEU A 705 14.47 -1.24 13.18
N GLU A 706 15.76 -1.31 13.56
CA GLU A 706 16.83 -0.93 12.62
C GLU A 706 16.63 -1.73 11.33
N SER A 707 16.76 -1.05 10.19
CA SER A 707 16.25 -1.52 8.90
C SER A 707 16.90 -2.83 8.43
N GLY A 708 16.28 -3.97 8.75
CA GLY A 708 16.54 -5.28 8.13
C GLY A 708 16.97 -6.43 9.06
N VAL A 709 16.20 -6.79 10.10
CA VAL A 709 16.14 -8.19 10.61
C VAL A 709 14.73 -8.55 11.07
N GLU A 710 14.07 -9.47 10.37
CA GLU A 710 13.07 -10.36 10.98
C GLU A 710 13.75 -11.67 11.40
N ASN A 711 13.20 -12.38 12.40
CA ASN A 711 13.79 -13.63 12.88
C ASN A 711 12.73 -14.65 13.30
N LEU A 712 12.74 -15.81 12.65
CA LEU A 712 11.85 -16.96 12.90
C LEU A 712 12.16 -17.60 14.27
N GLY A 713 11.24 -18.24 15.00
CA GLY A 713 9.82 -18.54 14.78
C GLY A 713 9.32 -19.44 15.94
N GLY A 714 8.00 -19.58 16.16
CA GLY A 714 7.47 -20.03 17.47
C GLY A 714 6.34 -21.09 17.56
N ILE A 715 5.65 -21.42 16.45
CA ILE A 715 4.66 -22.54 16.29
C ILE A 715 3.56 -22.70 17.38
N ASP A 716 2.33 -22.29 17.05
CA ASP A 716 1.16 -23.20 17.05
C ASP A 716 0.14 -22.70 15.99
N THR A 717 -0.75 -23.56 15.49
CA THR A 717 -1.44 -23.34 14.20
C THR A 717 -2.91 -22.92 14.29
N SER A 718 -3.27 -21.83 13.60
CA SER A 718 -4.61 -21.57 13.04
C SER A 718 -4.49 -20.62 11.85
N GLU A 719 -5.14 -20.93 10.74
CA GLU A 719 -5.09 -20.16 9.48
C GLU A 719 -5.59 -18.72 9.65
N GLU A 720 -4.90 -17.76 9.04
CA GLU A 720 -5.35 -16.37 8.90
C GLU A 720 -6.25 -16.23 7.67
N GLU A 721 -7.41 -15.56 7.78
CA GLU A 721 -8.20 -15.22 6.60
C GLU A 721 -7.63 -13.96 5.91
N PRO A 722 -7.64 -13.90 4.57
CA PRO A 722 -6.75 -13.00 3.84
C PRO A 722 -7.38 -11.64 3.54
N GLU A 723 -6.54 -10.59 3.58
CA GLU A 723 -6.91 -9.19 3.38
C GLU A 723 -7.58 -8.92 2.02
N GLU A 724 -8.62 -8.08 2.03
CA GLU A 724 -9.46 -7.75 0.88
C GLU A 724 -9.65 -6.22 0.77
N GLU A 725 -9.25 -5.63 -0.37
CA GLU A 725 -9.33 -4.19 -0.63
C GLU A 725 -10.12 -3.92 -1.93
N GLU A 726 -11.18 -3.10 -1.87
CA GLU A 726 -11.96 -2.66 -3.05
C GLU A 726 -11.75 -1.17 -3.35
N LYS A 727 -11.23 -0.86 -4.54
CA LYS A 727 -11.23 0.50 -5.11
C LYS A 727 -12.37 0.65 -6.12
N LYS A 728 -13.04 1.80 -6.13
CA LYS A 728 -14.15 2.13 -7.05
C LYS A 728 -13.73 3.24 -8.01
N ILE A 729 -14.01 3.06 -9.29
CA ILE A 729 -13.60 3.95 -10.38
C ILE A 729 -14.85 4.43 -11.12
N SER A 730 -15.03 5.75 -11.19
CA SER A 730 -16.21 6.39 -11.76
C SER A 730 -16.22 6.35 -13.30
N PHE A 731 -15.10 6.67 -13.94
CA PHE A 731 -14.97 6.76 -15.39
C PHE A 731 -13.53 6.53 -15.89
N ILE A 732 -13.37 5.88 -17.05
CA ILE A 732 -12.18 5.95 -17.93
C ILE A 732 -12.68 5.98 -19.39
N GLU A 733 -12.14 6.90 -20.20
CA GLU A 733 -12.48 7.07 -21.62
C GLU A 733 -11.78 6.02 -22.51
N ALA A 734 -12.45 5.59 -23.58
CA ALA A 734 -11.88 4.67 -24.56
C ALA A 734 -10.58 5.19 -25.20
N GLY A 735 -9.50 4.42 -25.14
CA GLY A 735 -8.16 4.77 -25.62
C GLY A 735 -7.25 5.44 -24.57
N SER A 736 -7.81 5.93 -23.47
CA SER A 736 -7.09 6.51 -22.34
C SER A 736 -6.71 5.46 -21.30
N ASN A 737 -5.93 5.85 -20.27
CA ASN A 737 -5.63 5.00 -19.12
C ASN A 737 -5.99 5.67 -17.78
N ALA A 738 -6.03 4.87 -16.71
CA ALA A 738 -6.01 5.39 -15.35
C ALA A 738 -5.19 4.49 -14.43
N SER A 739 -4.36 5.14 -13.60
CA SER A 739 -3.52 4.50 -12.59
C SER A 739 -4.20 4.49 -11.23
N ILE A 740 -4.31 3.30 -10.64
CA ILE A 740 -5.01 3.01 -9.38
C ILE A 740 -3.96 2.55 -8.37
N SER A 741 -3.77 3.31 -7.30
CA SER A 741 -2.75 3.02 -6.28
C SER A 741 -3.31 2.22 -5.11
N PHE A 742 -2.46 1.36 -4.56
CA PHE A 742 -2.73 0.47 -3.42
C PHE A 742 -1.53 0.57 -2.45
N ASN A 743 -1.72 0.17 -1.18
CA ASN A 743 -0.74 0.45 -0.12
C ASN A 743 0.46 -0.54 -0.13
N GLU A 744 1.59 -0.07 0.39
CA GLU A 744 2.87 -0.76 0.63
C GLU A 744 3.15 -2.08 -0.13
N CYS A 745 3.80 -1.96 -1.30
CA CYS A 745 4.62 -2.97 -1.97
C CYS A 745 4.06 -4.40 -2.19
N GLY A 746 2.83 -4.73 -1.83
CA GLY A 746 2.18 -6.00 -2.19
C GLY A 746 1.77 -5.99 -3.66
N VAL A 747 0.63 -5.35 -3.94
CA VAL A 747 0.38 -4.67 -5.21
C VAL A 747 0.42 -3.18 -4.91
N SER A 748 1.17 -2.39 -5.68
CA SER A 748 1.36 -0.94 -5.42
C SER A 748 0.76 -0.03 -6.49
N LEU A 749 0.56 -0.55 -7.71
CA LEU A 749 -0.07 0.18 -8.81
C LEU A 749 -0.78 -0.80 -9.75
N ILE A 750 -1.98 -0.44 -10.19
CA ILE A 750 -2.62 -1.03 -11.37
C ILE A 750 -2.95 0.08 -12.35
N ASN A 751 -2.34 0.07 -13.54
CA ASN A 751 -2.71 1.00 -14.62
C ASN A 751 -3.58 0.27 -15.65
N VAL A 752 -4.78 0.78 -15.94
CA VAL A 752 -5.75 0.16 -16.87
C VAL A 752 -5.86 1.00 -18.13
N TYR A 753 -5.57 0.42 -19.29
CA TYR A 753 -5.80 1.04 -20.60
C TYR A 753 -7.15 0.57 -21.16
N ALA A 754 -8.08 1.50 -21.35
CA ALA A 754 -9.46 1.21 -21.72
C ALA A 754 -9.64 1.03 -23.24
N MET A 755 -10.35 -0.03 -23.66
CA MET A 755 -10.74 -0.24 -25.06
C MET A 755 -12.12 0.35 -25.38
N ASN A 756 -13.00 0.40 -24.38
CA ASN A 756 -14.33 1.01 -24.39
C ASN A 756 -14.45 1.97 -23.20
N ASP A 757 -15.46 2.85 -23.18
CA ASP A 757 -15.74 3.70 -22.02
C ASP A 757 -16.11 2.86 -20.79
N LEU A 758 -15.28 2.94 -19.73
CA LEU A 758 -15.45 2.18 -18.49
C LEU A 758 -16.18 3.06 -17.47
N ILE A 759 -17.32 2.60 -16.94
CA ILE A 759 -18.23 3.43 -16.12
C ILE A 759 -18.63 2.72 -14.83
N ASN A 760 -18.43 3.39 -13.67
CA ASN A 760 -18.83 2.93 -12.33
C ASN A 760 -18.43 1.47 -12.05
N PHE A 761 -17.15 1.17 -12.25
CA PHE A 761 -16.58 -0.16 -12.05
C PHE A 761 -15.79 -0.22 -10.73
N SER A 762 -15.46 -1.42 -10.27
CA SER A 762 -14.55 -1.59 -9.14
C SER A 762 -13.50 -2.65 -9.43
N ILE A 763 -12.32 -2.46 -8.83
CA ILE A 763 -11.28 -3.48 -8.74
C ILE A 763 -11.17 -3.88 -7.27
N ASN A 764 -11.35 -5.17 -7.00
CA ASN A 764 -11.18 -5.77 -5.69
C ASN A 764 -9.95 -6.68 -5.73
N ILE A 765 -9.01 -6.47 -4.81
CA ILE A 765 -7.82 -7.31 -4.63
C ILE A 765 -7.96 -8.08 -3.33
N ARG A 766 -7.85 -9.40 -3.40
CA ARG A 766 -7.62 -10.26 -2.22
C ARG A 766 -6.30 -11.01 -2.40
N GLN A 767 -5.32 -10.74 -1.53
CA GLN A 767 -4.07 -11.50 -1.54
C GLN A 767 -4.24 -12.78 -0.72
N SER A 768 -3.52 -13.88 -0.98
CA SER A 768 -3.52 -15.06 -0.11
C SER A 768 -2.31 -15.95 -0.37
N ASP A 769 -1.80 -16.65 0.66
CA ASP A 769 -0.65 -17.55 0.52
C ASP A 769 -1.09 -19.00 0.15
N GLU A 770 -2.38 -19.31 0.26
CA GLU A 770 -3.01 -20.58 -0.15
C GLU A 770 -3.72 -20.46 -1.53
N PRO A 771 -3.77 -21.52 -2.35
CA PRO A 771 -4.58 -21.54 -3.58
C PRO A 771 -6.08 -21.60 -3.29
N LEU A 772 -6.89 -21.17 -4.26
CA LEU A 772 -8.34 -21.40 -4.26
C LEU A 772 -8.68 -22.88 -4.54
N GLU A 773 -9.93 -23.30 -4.27
CA GLU A 773 -10.39 -24.70 -4.40
C GLU A 773 -10.53 -25.20 -5.87
N GLY A 774 -9.40 -25.47 -6.53
CA GLY A 774 -9.40 -26.14 -7.83
C GLY A 774 -8.12 -26.03 -8.67
N GLU A 775 -7.22 -25.12 -8.32
CA GLU A 775 -6.22 -24.54 -9.24
C GLU A 775 -4.90 -25.35 -9.31
N THR A 776 -4.97 -26.62 -9.72
CA THR A 776 -3.78 -27.47 -9.87
C THR A 776 -2.99 -27.16 -11.15
N GLY A 777 -1.68 -26.96 -11.05
CA GLY A 777 -0.77 -26.98 -12.21
C GLY A 777 0.07 -25.71 -12.46
N ILE A 778 0.16 -24.80 -11.49
CA ILE A 778 1.16 -23.73 -11.54
C ILE A 778 2.59 -24.30 -11.41
N THR A 779 3.57 -23.63 -12.03
CA THR A 779 4.98 -24.08 -12.08
C THR A 779 5.90 -23.06 -11.44
N GLY A 780 6.63 -23.48 -10.40
CA GLY A 780 7.43 -22.59 -9.55
C GLY A 780 6.93 -22.66 -8.10
N ILE A 781 7.68 -22.05 -7.19
CA ILE A 781 7.24 -21.83 -5.82
C ILE A 781 6.46 -20.52 -5.80
N VAL A 782 5.24 -20.57 -5.28
CA VAL A 782 4.38 -19.39 -5.14
C VAL A 782 4.84 -18.58 -3.95
N TYR A 783 5.04 -17.28 -4.16
CA TYR A 783 5.18 -16.29 -3.08
C TYR A 783 3.82 -15.98 -2.48
N ARG A 784 2.87 -15.59 -3.34
CA ARG A 784 1.51 -15.19 -2.98
C ARG A 784 0.57 -15.28 -4.18
N TYR A 785 -0.68 -15.68 -3.94
CA TYR A 785 -1.79 -15.55 -4.88
C TYR A 785 -2.42 -14.16 -4.76
N LEU A 786 -2.84 -13.59 -5.89
CA LEU A 786 -3.50 -12.30 -5.97
C LEU A 786 -4.80 -12.49 -6.74
N ASN A 787 -5.94 -12.59 -6.05
CA ASN A 787 -7.24 -12.63 -6.70
C ASN A 787 -7.70 -11.20 -6.98
N ILE A 788 -7.57 -10.75 -8.23
CA ILE A 788 -7.99 -9.42 -8.66
C ILE A 788 -9.29 -9.58 -9.48
N THR A 789 -10.40 -9.08 -8.95
CA THR A 789 -11.72 -9.21 -9.57
C THR A 789 -12.28 -7.85 -9.94
N THR A 790 -12.99 -7.78 -11.06
CA THR A 790 -13.67 -6.56 -11.52
C THR A 790 -15.18 -6.67 -11.40
N SER A 791 -15.84 -5.58 -11.02
CA SER A 791 -17.26 -5.39 -11.23
C SER A 791 -17.51 -4.52 -12.46
N ASN A 792 -18.61 -4.74 -13.19
CA ASN A 792 -19.08 -3.95 -14.34
C ASN A 792 -18.18 -3.85 -15.61
N ILE A 793 -16.92 -4.31 -15.59
CA ILE A 793 -16.04 -4.38 -16.78
C ILE A 793 -15.46 -5.78 -17.00
N THR A 794 -15.06 -6.09 -18.24
CA THR A 794 -14.51 -7.38 -18.68
C THR A 794 -13.17 -7.25 -19.38
N ASP A 795 -12.48 -8.38 -19.63
CA ASP A 795 -11.28 -8.44 -20.47
C ASP A 795 -11.48 -7.84 -21.87
N GLU A 796 -12.70 -7.91 -22.45
CA GLU A 796 -13.00 -7.35 -23.78
C GLU A 796 -13.07 -5.81 -23.78
N ASP A 797 -13.04 -5.18 -22.60
CA ASP A 797 -13.08 -3.73 -22.42
C ASP A 797 -11.70 -3.12 -22.12
N ILE A 798 -10.64 -3.94 -22.06
CA ILE A 798 -9.28 -3.56 -21.62
C ILE A 798 -8.28 -3.85 -22.75
N ILE A 799 -7.51 -2.84 -23.19
CA ILE A 799 -6.44 -3.01 -24.19
C ILE A 799 -5.28 -3.80 -23.56
N ASN A 800 -4.84 -3.34 -22.39
CA ASN A 800 -3.98 -4.05 -21.45
C ASN A 800 -4.10 -3.38 -20.08
N ALA A 801 -3.51 -4.01 -19.07
CA ALA A 801 -3.22 -3.36 -17.80
C ALA A 801 -1.82 -3.72 -17.32
N THR A 802 -1.16 -2.83 -16.57
CA THR A 802 0.08 -3.15 -15.85
C THR A 802 -0.23 -3.32 -14.37
N ILE A 803 0.34 -4.36 -13.76
CA ILE A 803 0.26 -4.65 -12.33
C ILE A 803 1.67 -4.55 -11.77
N ARG A 804 1.88 -3.59 -10.87
CA ARG A 804 3.14 -3.40 -10.14
C ARG A 804 3.02 -4.04 -8.77
N PHE A 805 3.94 -4.95 -8.46
CA PHE A 805 3.93 -5.77 -7.26
C PHE A 805 5.35 -5.92 -6.69
N GLY A 806 5.48 -6.16 -5.40
CA GLY A 806 6.76 -6.38 -4.75
C GLY A 806 6.91 -7.82 -4.26
N VAL A 807 8.16 -8.26 -4.13
CA VAL A 807 8.53 -9.53 -3.48
C VAL A 807 9.55 -9.25 -2.39
N SER A 808 9.34 -9.79 -1.19
CA SER A 808 10.27 -9.58 -0.07
C SER A 808 11.64 -10.19 -0.38
N ARG A 809 12.72 -9.47 -0.04
CA ARG A 809 14.08 -10.03 -0.13
C ARG A 809 14.27 -11.23 0.80
N SER A 810 13.62 -11.25 1.96
CA SER A 810 13.67 -12.41 2.87
C SER A 810 13.12 -13.66 2.20
N TRP A 811 11.90 -13.61 1.65
CA TRP A 811 11.31 -14.76 0.95
C TRP A 811 12.18 -15.28 -0.20
N ILE A 812 12.83 -14.37 -0.96
CA ILE A 812 13.73 -14.75 -2.06
C ILE A 812 14.95 -15.53 -1.52
N GLN A 813 15.50 -15.09 -0.39
CA GLN A 813 16.66 -15.71 0.26
C GLN A 813 16.28 -17.02 0.99
N ASP A 814 15.31 -16.96 1.91
CA ASP A 814 14.83 -18.08 2.73
C ASP A 814 14.31 -19.25 1.88
N THR A 815 13.62 -18.94 0.77
CA THR A 815 13.05 -19.93 -0.15
C THR A 815 14.01 -20.25 -1.31
N SER A 816 15.24 -19.72 -1.28
CA SER A 816 16.30 -19.99 -2.26
C SER A 816 15.83 -19.81 -3.71
N ILE A 817 15.26 -18.65 -4.00
CA ILE A 817 14.64 -18.30 -5.28
C ILE A 817 15.60 -17.59 -6.21
N ASP A 818 15.66 -18.04 -7.47
CA ASP A 818 16.25 -17.30 -8.59
C ASP A 818 15.47 -15.98 -8.80
N GLU A 819 16.04 -14.83 -8.44
CA GLU A 819 15.40 -13.50 -8.61
C GLU A 819 14.98 -13.25 -10.07
N ALA A 820 15.78 -13.70 -11.04
CA ALA A 820 15.49 -13.57 -12.46
C ALA A 820 14.38 -14.52 -12.93
N SER A 821 13.94 -15.49 -12.11
CA SER A 821 12.74 -16.32 -12.35
C SER A 821 11.43 -15.72 -11.86
N ILE A 822 11.44 -14.61 -11.12
CA ILE A 822 10.22 -14.04 -10.52
C ILE A 822 9.26 -13.55 -11.61
N ARG A 823 8.07 -14.13 -11.68
CA ARG A 823 7.01 -13.81 -12.66
C ARG A 823 5.65 -13.71 -11.99
N LEU A 824 4.80 -12.82 -12.51
CA LEU A 824 3.36 -12.89 -12.27
C LEU A 824 2.74 -13.87 -13.27
N ASN A 825 1.87 -14.75 -12.80
CA ASN A 825 1.12 -15.69 -13.62
C ASN A 825 -0.37 -15.32 -13.57
N ARG A 826 -1.07 -15.35 -14.70
CA ARG A 826 -2.52 -15.21 -14.76
C ARG A 826 -3.19 -16.59 -14.93
N TYR A 827 -4.20 -16.89 -14.13
CA TYR A 827 -5.04 -18.08 -14.34
C TYR A 827 -6.20 -17.78 -15.31
N ASN A 828 -6.61 -18.78 -16.09
CA ASN A 828 -7.74 -18.67 -17.01
C ASN A 828 -8.78 -19.77 -16.71
N ASP A 829 -9.90 -19.39 -16.10
CA ASP A 829 -10.98 -20.30 -15.69
C ASP A 829 -11.58 -21.14 -16.83
N THR A 830 -11.54 -20.61 -18.06
CA THR A 830 -12.19 -21.22 -19.23
C THR A 830 -11.40 -22.42 -19.76
N ASN A 831 -10.06 -22.35 -19.70
CA ASN A 831 -9.18 -23.46 -20.10
C ASN A 831 -8.52 -24.19 -18.91
N ARG A 832 -8.65 -23.65 -17.68
CA ARG A 832 -8.03 -24.12 -16.43
C ARG A 832 -6.51 -24.23 -16.50
N ASN A 833 -5.87 -23.23 -17.06
CA ASN A 833 -4.43 -23.16 -17.22
C ASN A 833 -3.84 -21.84 -16.73
N TRP A 834 -2.60 -21.91 -16.25
CA TRP A 834 -1.79 -20.75 -15.87
C TRP A 834 -0.98 -20.23 -17.05
N THR A 835 -0.89 -18.91 -17.19
CA THR A 835 -0.14 -18.21 -18.24
C THR A 835 0.86 -17.26 -17.58
N VAL A 836 2.16 -17.46 -17.83
CA VAL A 836 3.22 -16.57 -17.35
C VAL A 836 3.10 -15.22 -18.07
N LEU A 837 3.14 -14.12 -17.33
CA LEU A 837 3.08 -12.77 -17.89
C LEU A 837 4.49 -12.19 -18.13
N PRO A 838 4.67 -11.33 -19.16
CA PRO A 838 5.85 -10.47 -19.24
C PRO A 838 5.97 -9.67 -17.94
N THR A 839 7.06 -9.88 -17.21
CA THR A 839 7.32 -9.30 -15.89
C THR A 839 8.73 -8.71 -15.91
N THR A 840 8.85 -7.43 -15.55
CA THR A 840 10.09 -6.67 -15.58
C THR A 840 10.41 -6.16 -14.17
N ARG A 841 11.64 -6.37 -13.67
CA ARG A 841 12.10 -5.72 -12.44
C ARG A 841 12.28 -4.22 -12.71
N ILE A 842 11.75 -3.37 -11.83
CA ILE A 842 11.85 -1.90 -11.97
C ILE A 842 12.85 -1.32 -10.97
N ASN A 843 13.58 -0.29 -11.38
CA ASN A 843 14.56 0.42 -10.54
C ASN A 843 13.90 1.50 -9.66
N GLU A 844 12.79 1.16 -9.00
CA GLU A 844 12.15 1.98 -7.98
C GLU A 844 12.37 1.39 -6.58
N THR A 845 13.34 1.93 -5.85
CA THR A 845 13.57 1.60 -4.43
C THR A 845 12.77 2.56 -3.54
N LYS A 846 11.55 2.16 -3.16
CA LYS A 846 10.77 2.86 -2.11
C LYS A 846 11.14 2.41 -0.70
N ASN A 847 11.65 1.18 -0.55
CA ASN A 847 12.30 0.66 0.65
C ASN A 847 13.40 -0.34 0.24
N ASP A 848 14.32 -0.67 1.14
CA ASP A 848 15.38 -1.67 0.87
C ASP A 848 14.91 -3.12 1.09
N ALA A 849 13.77 -3.35 1.75
CA ALA A 849 13.31 -4.67 2.16
C ALA A 849 12.67 -5.52 1.03
N SER A 850 12.17 -4.88 -0.03
CA SER A 850 11.45 -5.54 -1.13
C SER A 850 12.03 -5.22 -2.51
N ILE A 851 11.75 -6.07 -3.48
CA ILE A 851 12.11 -5.86 -4.89
C ILE A 851 10.83 -5.67 -5.69
N CYS A 852 10.71 -4.53 -6.37
CA CYS A 852 9.55 -4.18 -7.18
C CYS A 852 9.65 -4.74 -8.62
N PHE A 853 8.54 -5.32 -9.07
CA PHE A 853 8.33 -5.84 -10.41
C PHE A 853 7.07 -5.24 -11.02
N GLU A 854 7.00 -5.19 -12.34
CA GLU A 854 5.83 -4.75 -13.10
C GLU A 854 5.51 -5.78 -14.19
N ALA A 855 4.26 -6.24 -14.24
CA ALA A 855 3.82 -7.23 -15.21
C ALA A 855 2.64 -6.74 -16.06
N VAL A 856 2.64 -7.11 -17.34
CA VAL A 856 1.59 -6.72 -18.30
C VAL A 856 0.55 -7.84 -18.44
N THR A 857 -0.73 -7.50 -18.26
CA THR A 857 -1.87 -8.40 -18.42
C THR A 857 -2.88 -7.87 -19.45
N GLN A 858 -3.77 -8.72 -19.94
CA GLN A 858 -4.89 -8.39 -20.85
C GLN A 858 -6.26 -8.46 -20.15
N GLY A 859 -6.29 -8.19 -18.85
CA GLY A 859 -7.49 -8.32 -18.00
C GLY A 859 -7.17 -8.88 -16.61
N PHE A 860 -8.21 -9.12 -15.81
CA PHE A 860 -8.10 -9.46 -14.37
C PHE A 860 -8.72 -10.82 -14.03
N SER A 861 -8.18 -11.50 -13.02
CA SER A 861 -8.58 -12.84 -12.58
C SER A 861 -7.83 -13.20 -11.28
N LEU A 862 -7.83 -14.47 -10.89
CA LEU A 862 -6.75 -15.00 -10.07
C LEU A 862 -5.40 -14.86 -10.79
N PHE A 863 -4.41 -14.38 -10.05
CA PHE A 863 -2.99 -14.38 -10.39
C PHE A 863 -2.18 -15.07 -9.29
N ALA A 864 -0.91 -15.36 -9.56
CA ALA A 864 0.05 -15.86 -8.58
C ALA A 864 1.46 -15.39 -8.93
N ILE A 865 2.16 -14.83 -7.93
CA ILE A 865 3.58 -14.51 -8.02
C ILE A 865 4.37 -15.80 -7.78
N THR A 866 5.23 -16.20 -8.73
CA THR A 866 6.11 -17.37 -8.57
C THR A 866 7.56 -17.01 -8.80
N GLY A 867 8.44 -17.62 -8.02
CA GLY A 867 9.84 -17.84 -8.41
C GLY A 867 10.10 -19.33 -8.66
N ARG A 868 11.36 -19.70 -8.86
CA ARG A 868 11.83 -21.08 -8.88
C ARG A 868 12.95 -21.27 -7.86
N GLU A 869 12.87 -22.36 -7.12
CA GLU A 869 13.95 -22.91 -6.30
C GLU A 869 15.23 -23.04 -7.14
N MET A 870 16.36 -22.58 -6.62
CA MET A 870 17.68 -22.80 -7.22
C MET A 870 18.05 -24.28 -7.09
N THR A 871 18.33 -24.94 -8.21
CA THR A 871 18.32 -26.40 -8.32
C THR A 871 19.62 -27.06 -7.86
N VAL A 872 19.78 -27.25 -6.55
CA VAL A 872 20.91 -27.99 -5.97
C VAL A 872 20.74 -29.51 -6.16
N VAL A 873 21.61 -30.17 -6.95
CA VAL A 873 21.48 -31.61 -7.22
C VAL A 873 22.21 -32.49 -6.18
N PRO A 874 21.55 -33.50 -5.59
CA PRO A 874 22.16 -34.38 -4.59
C PRO A 874 22.90 -35.57 -5.20
N LEU A 875 24.23 -35.59 -5.06
CA LEU A 875 25.10 -36.70 -5.48
C LEU A 875 24.75 -38.03 -4.78
N THR A 876 24.11 -38.97 -5.50
CA THR A 876 23.98 -40.37 -5.06
C THR A 876 24.15 -41.38 -6.20
N GLY A 877 25.20 -42.22 -6.12
CA GLY A 877 25.22 -43.54 -6.78
C GLY A 877 26.40 -43.88 -7.71
N ILE A 878 27.54 -44.29 -7.14
CA ILE A 878 28.52 -45.16 -7.81
C ILE A 878 28.82 -46.38 -6.89
N PRO A 879 28.96 -47.62 -7.39
CA PRO A 879 29.10 -48.81 -6.54
C PRO A 879 30.54 -49.11 -6.07
N ASP A 880 30.65 -49.91 -5.00
CA ASP A 880 31.93 -50.49 -4.52
C ASP A 880 32.65 -51.35 -5.58
N SER A 881 33.82 -50.92 -6.06
CA SER A 881 34.87 -51.83 -6.52
C SER A 881 36.27 -51.19 -6.58
N GLU A 882 37.21 -51.73 -5.81
CA GLU A 882 38.66 -51.44 -5.80
C GLU A 882 39.02 -49.99 -5.33
N ILE A 883 40.00 -49.75 -4.44
CA ILE A 883 41.26 -50.48 -4.22
C ILE A 883 41.47 -50.88 -2.74
N ALA A 884 41.97 -52.11 -2.55
CA ALA A 884 42.26 -52.74 -1.26
C ALA A 884 43.37 -52.07 -0.41
N GLY A 885 43.17 -52.01 0.92
CA GLY A 885 44.12 -51.37 1.86
C GLY A 885 44.52 -52.12 3.16
N ALA A 886 43.74 -53.11 3.62
CA ALA A 886 43.95 -53.92 4.85
C ALA A 886 43.85 -53.17 6.21
N SER A 887 43.42 -53.77 7.34
CA SER A 887 42.67 -55.03 7.57
C SER A 887 42.19 -55.19 9.03
N THR A 888 40.91 -55.55 9.25
CA THR A 888 40.37 -56.33 10.40
C THR A 888 40.52 -55.74 11.84
N TRP A 889 39.61 -55.93 12.81
CA TRP A 889 38.67 -57.04 13.10
C TRP A 889 37.32 -56.54 13.67
N GLU A 890 36.34 -57.45 13.74
CA GLU A 890 34.96 -57.28 14.24
C GLU A 890 34.82 -57.15 15.79
N PRO A 891 33.64 -56.72 16.31
CA PRO A 891 33.50 -56.15 17.66
C PRO A 891 33.18 -57.15 18.79
N MET A 892 33.39 -56.72 20.04
CA MET A 892 32.89 -57.42 21.23
C MET A 892 32.38 -56.46 22.32
N ILE A 893 31.12 -56.65 22.74
CA ILE A 893 30.58 -56.19 24.03
C ILE A 893 30.71 -57.37 25.02
N PRO A 894 31.33 -57.20 26.20
CA PRO A 894 30.57 -57.45 27.43
C PRO A 894 30.98 -56.64 28.69
N SER A 895 29.98 -56.06 29.35
CA SER A 895 29.78 -55.87 30.82
C SER A 895 30.95 -55.73 31.83
N ALA A 896 30.74 -54.77 32.75
CA ALA A 896 31.33 -54.54 34.09
C ALA A 896 31.63 -55.82 34.95
N PRO A 897 32.43 -55.79 36.07
CA PRO A 897 32.34 -54.79 37.16
C PRO A 897 33.55 -54.57 38.14
N LEU A 898 33.29 -53.84 39.25
CA LEU A 898 33.90 -53.92 40.61
C LEU A 898 35.16 -53.08 41.04
N THR A 899 34.87 -51.90 41.63
CA THR A 899 35.20 -51.43 43.01
C THR A 899 36.62 -51.13 43.54
N LYS A 900 36.76 -49.86 44.02
CA LYS A 900 37.18 -49.38 45.37
C LYS A 900 38.57 -49.70 45.98
N THR A 901 39.23 -48.65 46.50
CA THR A 901 39.98 -48.56 47.81
C THR A 901 40.67 -47.18 47.93
N GLN A 902 40.68 -46.41 49.03
CA GLN A 902 40.00 -46.44 50.36
C GLN A 902 39.92 -45.03 51.01
N ALA A 903 38.96 -44.88 51.94
CA ALA A 903 38.88 -44.04 53.16
C ALA A 903 39.37 -42.56 53.17
N ALA A 904 38.59 -41.52 53.56
CA ALA A 904 37.65 -41.32 54.71
C ALA A 904 38.35 -41.00 56.06
N PRO A 905 37.71 -40.37 57.07
CA PRO A 905 36.28 -40.00 57.27
C PRO A 905 36.04 -38.45 57.16
N GLN A 906 34.99 -37.74 57.61
CA GLN A 906 33.96 -37.92 58.68
C GLN A 906 32.53 -37.43 58.25
N GLU A 907 31.85 -36.60 59.04
CA GLU A 907 30.42 -36.22 59.07
C GLU A 907 30.34 -34.69 59.38
N GLU A 908 29.23 -33.91 59.39
CA GLU A 908 27.81 -34.18 59.73
C GLU A 908 26.79 -33.43 58.83
N LYS A 909 25.50 -33.39 59.23
CA LYS A 909 24.36 -32.84 58.47
C LYS A 909 23.57 -31.76 59.22
N SER A 910 23.01 -30.81 58.50
CA SER A 910 21.74 -30.09 58.81
C SER A 910 21.05 -29.74 57.48
N VAL A 911 19.73 -29.84 57.24
CA VAL A 911 18.50 -29.60 58.06
C VAL A 911 18.22 -28.10 58.25
N GLY A 912 17.02 -27.65 57.88
CA GLY A 912 16.68 -26.23 57.78
C GLY A 912 15.37 -25.79 58.45
N TRP A 913 15.07 -24.49 58.27
CA TRP A 913 13.89 -23.71 58.69
C TRP A 913 13.73 -23.39 60.21
N ASN A 914 13.50 -22.09 60.47
CA ASN A 914 12.73 -21.45 61.56
C ASN A 914 13.34 -21.08 62.95
N THR A 915 13.53 -19.76 63.12
CA THR A 915 12.98 -18.85 64.18
C THR A 915 13.77 -18.39 65.45
N ILE A 916 13.29 -17.27 66.03
CA ILE A 916 13.49 -16.63 67.38
C ILE A 916 14.81 -15.79 67.61
N PRO A 917 14.95 -14.86 68.62
CA PRO A 917 14.61 -13.42 68.43
C PRO A 917 15.55 -12.27 68.98
N ILE A 918 15.38 -11.06 68.41
CA ILE A 918 15.24 -9.69 69.03
C ILE A 918 16.38 -9.04 69.89
N ALA A 919 17.10 -8.08 69.24
CA ALA A 919 17.36 -6.67 69.63
C ALA A 919 18.25 -6.31 70.88
N PRO A 920 18.58 -5.02 71.21
CA PRO A 920 18.19 -3.74 70.57
C PRO A 920 19.25 -2.56 70.49
N LEU A 921 18.86 -1.43 69.84
CA LEU A 921 19.41 -0.03 69.91
C LEU A 921 20.82 0.23 69.27
N ILE A 922 21.16 1.33 68.56
CA ILE A 922 20.50 2.51 67.92
C ILE A 922 21.39 2.95 66.73
N ALA A 923 20.82 3.30 65.55
CA ALA A 923 21.19 4.50 64.76
C ALA A 923 20.43 4.60 63.41
N VAL A 924 19.49 5.55 63.31
CA VAL A 924 19.08 6.35 62.13
C VAL A 924 19.16 5.73 60.72
N ILE A 925 18.01 5.29 60.17
CA ILE A 925 17.49 5.62 58.81
C ILE A 925 16.11 4.95 58.58
N ILE A 926 15.13 5.74 58.08
CA ILE A 926 13.84 5.36 57.44
C ILE A 926 12.74 4.62 58.26
N ALA A 927 11.48 4.97 57.90
CA ALA A 927 10.18 4.31 58.17
C ALA A 927 9.72 4.03 59.62
N GLY A 928 8.65 4.73 60.03
CA GLY A 928 7.79 4.35 61.17
C GLY A 928 6.32 4.22 60.74
N THR A 929 5.61 3.23 61.26
CA THR A 929 4.21 2.91 60.86
C THR A 929 3.16 3.66 61.68
N ALA A 930 2.77 4.87 61.25
CA ALA A 930 1.53 5.54 61.63
C ALA A 930 1.19 6.67 60.64
N GLY A 931 -0.01 6.71 60.04
CA GLY A 931 -0.33 7.80 59.11
C GLY A 931 -1.75 7.91 58.51
N ILE A 932 -2.52 6.83 58.37
CA ILE A 932 -3.88 6.86 57.77
C ILE A 932 -4.85 6.19 58.76
N ILE A 933 -5.33 6.84 59.82
CA ILE A 933 -6.24 8.00 59.83
C ILE A 933 -7.48 7.76 58.95
N TYR A 934 -8.58 7.39 59.63
CA TYR A 934 -9.94 7.94 59.46
C TYR A 934 -10.25 8.61 58.09
N ARG A 935 -11.23 8.14 57.30
CA ARG A 935 -12.55 7.63 57.69
C ARG A 935 -13.18 6.69 56.63
N ARG A 936 -13.88 5.65 57.10
CA ARG A 936 -15.30 5.43 56.74
C ARG A 936 -15.98 4.56 57.82
N LYS A 937 -16.75 5.22 58.69
CA LYS A 937 -17.64 4.59 59.69
C LYS A 937 -18.80 5.55 59.94
N LEU A 938 -19.99 5.01 60.19
CA LEU A 938 -21.28 5.72 60.40
C LEU A 938 -21.88 6.31 59.09
N LEU A 939 -23.16 6.11 58.73
CA LEU A 939 -24.24 5.30 59.33
C LEU A 939 -25.05 4.53 58.27
N LYS A 940 -25.57 3.35 58.65
CA LYS A 940 -26.87 2.83 58.17
C LYS A 940 -27.83 2.82 59.36
N THR A 941 -28.79 3.73 59.43
CA THR A 941 -29.91 3.66 60.39
C THR A 941 -31.12 4.41 59.83
N TYR A 942 -32.14 3.64 59.42
CA TYR A 942 -33.57 3.97 59.25
C TYR A 942 -34.02 5.45 59.17
N PHE A 943 -34.72 5.81 58.09
CA PHE A 943 -36.17 6.16 58.17
C PHE A 943 -36.85 6.13 56.79
N LEU A 944 -38.11 5.66 56.76
CA LEU A 944 -39.12 5.82 55.70
C LEU A 944 -40.33 6.50 56.40
N PRO A 945 -41.12 7.40 55.76
CA PRO A 945 -42.09 6.94 54.75
C PRO A 945 -42.58 7.93 53.66
N ASN A 946 -43.19 7.35 52.63
CA ASN A 946 -44.36 7.82 51.83
C ASN A 946 -44.44 9.26 51.30
N LEU A 947 -44.45 9.37 49.97
CA LEU A 947 -45.64 9.87 49.26
C LEU A 947 -45.94 8.93 48.07
N SER A 948 -47.17 8.93 47.53
CA SER A 948 -47.68 7.88 46.63
C SER A 948 -48.47 8.43 45.43
N LEU A 949 -48.81 7.50 44.52
CA LEU A 949 -49.68 7.60 43.31
C LEU A 949 -48.95 7.84 41.97
N PRO A 950 -49.46 7.30 40.83
CA PRO A 950 -50.44 6.22 40.64
C PRO A 950 -49.94 5.08 39.73
N GLU A 951 -50.78 4.06 39.52
CA GLU A 951 -50.43 2.78 38.89
C GLU A 951 -50.81 2.71 37.40
N ARG A 952 -49.81 2.80 36.51
CA ARG A 952 -49.84 2.27 35.13
C ARG A 952 -48.41 1.86 34.73
N GLU A 953 -48.30 1.03 33.69
CA GLU A 953 -47.01 0.54 33.14
C GLU A 953 -46.11 -0.20 34.16
N ARG A 954 -46.60 -1.33 34.68
CA ARG A 954 -45.69 -2.42 35.08
C ARG A 954 -45.25 -3.20 33.84
N ASN A 955 -44.04 -2.93 33.36
CA ASN A 955 -43.23 -3.90 32.62
C ASN A 955 -41.78 -3.79 33.12
N ILE A 956 -41.38 -4.81 33.90
CA ILE A 956 -40.01 -5.25 34.24
C ILE A 956 -38.94 -4.14 34.36
N ILE A 957 -38.77 -3.59 35.56
CA ILE A 957 -37.48 -2.99 35.96
C ILE A 957 -36.59 -4.12 36.49
N VAL A 958 -35.51 -4.42 35.78
CA VAL A 958 -34.40 -5.28 36.26
C VAL A 958 -33.49 -4.41 37.15
N PRO A 959 -33.03 -4.89 38.33
CA PRO A 959 -32.12 -4.11 39.16
C PRO A 959 -30.75 -3.94 38.50
N VAL A 960 -30.19 -2.73 38.58
CA VAL A 960 -28.81 -2.44 38.18
C VAL A 960 -27.86 -3.02 39.23
N ASN A 961 -26.95 -3.90 38.84
CA ASN A 961 -26.18 -4.74 39.77
C ASN A 961 -24.72 -4.29 39.96
N SER A 962 -24.12 -3.62 38.98
CA SER A 962 -22.74 -3.11 39.05
C SER A 962 -22.61 -1.68 38.51
N PHE A 963 -21.46 -1.04 38.73
CA PHE A 963 -21.19 0.29 38.18
C PHE A 963 -20.96 0.24 36.66
N THR A 964 -20.39 -0.86 36.17
CA THR A 964 -20.24 -1.16 34.74
C THR A 964 -21.61 -1.32 34.06
N ASP A 965 -22.52 -2.06 34.69
CA ASP A 965 -23.92 -2.23 34.24
C ASP A 965 -24.70 -0.90 34.21
N TYR A 966 -24.38 0.07 35.08
CA TYR A 966 -24.93 1.43 34.96
C TYR A 966 -24.37 2.17 33.74
N PHE A 967 -23.05 2.21 33.56
CA PHE A 967 -22.41 2.95 32.45
C PHE A 967 -22.79 2.36 31.08
N MET A 968 -22.77 1.03 30.93
CA MET A 968 -23.17 0.35 29.70
C MET A 968 -24.63 0.64 29.30
N ARG A 969 -25.52 0.95 30.25
CA ARG A 969 -26.90 1.36 29.95
C ARG A 969 -27.01 2.82 29.49
N GLU A 970 -26.24 3.73 30.06
CA GLU A 970 -26.17 5.14 29.62
C GLU A 970 -25.57 5.24 28.21
N GLU A 971 -24.51 4.47 27.93
CA GLU A 971 -23.89 4.40 26.60
C GLU A 971 -24.79 3.72 25.56
N TYR A 972 -25.43 2.59 25.90
CA TYR A 972 -26.41 1.95 25.02
C TYR A 972 -27.61 2.87 24.71
N ALA A 973 -28.02 3.76 25.63
CA ALA A 973 -29.07 4.75 25.39
C ALA A 973 -28.69 5.84 24.35
N LYS A 974 -27.45 5.83 23.83
CA LYS A 974 -27.06 6.56 22.61
C LYS A 974 -27.36 5.71 21.37
N VAL A 975 -26.90 4.45 21.35
CA VAL A 975 -27.09 3.48 20.25
C VAL A 975 -28.57 3.17 20.00
N GLU A 976 -29.39 3.06 21.05
CA GLU A 976 -30.84 2.79 20.95
C GLU A 976 -31.59 3.83 20.08
N LYS A 977 -31.07 5.06 19.98
CA LYS A 977 -31.65 6.14 19.15
C LYS A 977 -31.33 6.00 17.67
N LEU A 978 -30.25 5.30 17.33
CA LEU A 978 -29.85 5.00 15.95
C LEU A 978 -30.60 3.75 15.42
N GLY A 979 -31.00 2.86 16.33
CA GLY A 979 -31.91 1.74 16.09
C GLY A 979 -31.21 0.38 16.17
N ASP A 980 -31.40 -0.32 17.29
CA ASP A 980 -30.83 -1.66 17.51
C ASP A 980 -31.77 -2.77 16.97
N SER A 981 -31.32 -3.48 15.93
CA SER A 981 -32.01 -4.62 15.31
C SER A 981 -32.15 -5.82 16.27
N LEU A 982 -31.09 -6.12 17.04
CA LEU A 982 -31.04 -7.19 18.02
C LEU A 982 -31.93 -6.92 19.23
N ALA A 983 -31.91 -5.72 19.80
CA ALA A 983 -32.74 -5.38 20.96
C ALA A 983 -34.24 -5.45 20.65
N ASN A 984 -34.65 -5.08 19.43
CA ASN A 984 -36.03 -5.28 18.97
C ASN A 984 -36.42 -6.77 18.98
N ILE A 985 -35.54 -7.65 18.51
CA ILE A 985 -35.82 -9.09 18.33
C ILE A 985 -35.65 -9.90 19.61
N GLU A 986 -34.78 -9.45 20.52
CA GLU A 986 -34.65 -9.96 21.89
C GLU A 986 -36.01 -9.99 22.60
N SER A 987 -36.84 -8.96 22.36
CA SER A 987 -38.20 -8.83 22.92
C SER A 987 -39.26 -9.75 22.28
N LEU A 988 -39.00 -10.27 21.08
CA LEU A 988 -39.94 -11.11 20.32
C LEU A 988 -39.73 -12.61 20.54
N ILE A 989 -38.61 -13.00 21.14
CA ILE A 989 -38.25 -14.40 21.42
C ILE A 989 -38.53 -14.70 22.90
N ASN A 990 -39.30 -15.75 23.16
CA ASN A 990 -39.54 -16.28 24.51
C ASN A 990 -38.36 -17.17 24.93
N TRP A 991 -37.28 -16.55 25.39
CA TRP A 991 -36.07 -17.22 25.89
C TRP A 991 -36.36 -18.24 27.02
N GLY A 992 -37.38 -17.99 27.84
CA GLY A 992 -37.82 -18.92 28.88
C GLY A 992 -38.39 -20.25 28.38
N ALA A 993 -38.78 -20.35 27.10
CA ALA A 993 -39.24 -21.60 26.49
C ALA A 993 -38.10 -22.59 26.19
N PHE A 994 -36.85 -22.10 26.15
CA PHE A 994 -35.67 -22.93 25.85
C PHE A 994 -35.07 -23.58 27.10
N CYS A 995 -35.21 -22.99 28.28
CA CYS A 995 -34.66 -23.53 29.53
C CYS A 995 -35.12 -24.99 29.80
N PRO A 996 -36.41 -25.37 29.61
CA PRO A 996 -36.86 -26.76 29.74
C PRO A 996 -36.26 -27.74 28.71
N ILE A 997 -35.63 -27.25 27.65
CA ILE A 997 -34.94 -28.09 26.64
C ILE A 997 -33.56 -28.54 27.16
N ILE A 998 -32.91 -27.70 27.99
CA ILE A 998 -31.51 -27.84 28.44
C ILE A 998 -31.30 -28.03 29.95
N ALA A 999 -32.36 -27.97 30.77
CA ALA A 999 -32.26 -28.01 32.23
C ALA A 999 -31.45 -29.19 32.82
N ASP A 1000 -31.47 -30.35 32.17
CA ASP A 1000 -30.72 -31.56 32.55
C ASP A 1000 -29.21 -31.52 32.21
N ILE A 1001 -28.75 -30.54 31.42
CA ILE A 1001 -27.32 -30.27 31.16
C ILE A 1001 -26.68 -29.60 32.39
N PHE A 1002 -27.44 -28.81 33.14
CA PHE A 1002 -26.99 -28.05 34.30
C PHE A 1002 -27.37 -28.68 35.66
N ASP A 1003 -27.98 -29.87 35.66
CA ASP A 1003 -28.55 -30.47 36.89
C ASP A 1003 -27.56 -31.30 37.72
N ASP A 1004 -26.31 -31.44 37.29
CA ASP A 1004 -25.26 -32.20 37.99
C ASP A 1004 -24.68 -31.39 39.18
N ARG A 1005 -25.55 -31.15 40.18
CA ARG A 1005 -25.29 -30.34 41.38
C ARG A 1005 -24.42 -31.07 42.42
N SER A 1006 -23.32 -31.69 41.99
CA SER A 1006 -22.26 -32.19 42.88
C SER A 1006 -21.35 -31.03 43.30
N GLY A 1007 -21.47 -30.59 44.56
CA GLY A 1007 -20.79 -29.39 45.04
C GLY A 1007 -19.27 -29.49 45.20
N ASN A 1008 -18.65 -28.32 45.41
CA ASN A 1008 -17.21 -28.05 45.56
C ASN A 1008 -16.40 -27.86 44.26
N GLY A 1009 -16.85 -26.95 43.40
CA GLY A 1009 -16.03 -26.25 42.40
C GLY A 1009 -16.48 -24.79 42.31
N SER A 1010 -15.57 -23.84 42.07
CA SER A 1010 -15.89 -22.40 42.04
C SER A 1010 -16.34 -21.89 40.67
N GLY A 1011 -17.13 -22.69 39.94
CA GLY A 1011 -17.90 -22.22 38.80
C GLY A 1011 -19.13 -21.47 39.31
N ALA A 1012 -19.21 -20.17 39.07
CA ALA A 1012 -20.42 -19.39 39.33
C ALA A 1012 -21.53 -19.81 38.35
N ASN A 1013 -22.80 -19.65 38.73
CA ASN A 1013 -23.93 -19.95 37.84
C ASN A 1013 -23.82 -19.14 36.54
N ILE A 1014 -23.51 -19.83 35.44
CA ILE A 1014 -23.72 -19.28 34.10
C ILE A 1014 -25.21 -19.42 33.80
N ASP A 1015 -25.86 -18.31 33.44
CA ASP A 1015 -27.30 -18.26 33.15
C ASP A 1015 -27.62 -19.09 31.89
N GLU A 1016 -28.60 -20.00 31.99
CA GLU A 1016 -28.95 -20.90 30.89
C GLU A 1016 -29.45 -20.14 29.65
N VAL A 1017 -30.10 -18.98 29.83
CA VAL A 1017 -30.54 -18.09 28.73
C VAL A 1017 -29.36 -17.36 28.10
N LEU A 1018 -28.36 -16.95 28.88
CA LEU A 1018 -27.15 -16.28 28.37
C LEU A 1018 -26.45 -17.18 27.34
N MET A 1019 -26.22 -18.45 27.67
CA MET A 1019 -25.55 -19.40 26.78
C MET A 1019 -26.34 -19.69 25.50
N ILE A 1020 -27.68 -19.75 25.57
CA ILE A 1020 -28.51 -19.86 24.35
C ILE A 1020 -28.38 -18.60 23.49
N LYS A 1021 -28.43 -17.40 24.09
CA LYS A 1021 -28.30 -16.13 23.36
C LYS A 1021 -26.94 -16.00 22.68
N MET A 1022 -25.86 -16.46 23.31
CA MET A 1022 -24.53 -16.50 22.68
C MET A 1022 -24.54 -17.39 21.43
N LEU A 1023 -25.09 -18.62 21.50
CA LEU A 1023 -25.22 -19.48 20.31
C LEU A 1023 -26.11 -18.86 19.22
N VAL A 1024 -27.12 -18.07 19.57
CA VAL A 1024 -27.96 -17.37 18.59
C VAL A 1024 -27.21 -16.23 17.90
N LEU A 1025 -26.45 -15.41 18.65
CA LEU A 1025 -25.54 -14.41 18.05
C LEU A 1025 -24.55 -15.10 17.11
N GLN A 1026 -23.93 -16.19 17.56
CA GLN A 1026 -22.99 -16.97 16.76
C GLN A 1026 -23.58 -17.43 15.42
N GLN A 1027 -24.79 -17.98 15.44
CA GLN A 1027 -25.43 -18.53 14.25
C GLN A 1027 -25.92 -17.45 13.27
N TRP A 1028 -26.30 -16.27 13.79
CA TRP A 1028 -26.76 -15.13 12.99
C TRP A 1028 -25.60 -14.32 12.38
N TYR A 1029 -24.47 -14.20 13.09
CA TYR A 1029 -23.31 -13.42 12.69
C TYR A 1029 -22.11 -14.25 12.19
N ARG A 1030 -22.23 -15.60 12.18
CA ARG A 1030 -21.22 -16.58 11.71
C ARG A 1030 -19.90 -16.61 12.50
N LEU A 1031 -19.94 -16.19 13.77
CA LEU A 1031 -18.74 -15.94 14.57
C LEU A 1031 -18.04 -17.23 15.05
N SER A 1032 -16.71 -17.21 15.15
CA SER A 1032 -15.97 -18.27 15.86
C SER A 1032 -16.24 -18.23 17.38
N ASP A 1033 -15.78 -19.24 18.15
CA ASP A 1033 -15.93 -19.20 19.62
C ASP A 1033 -15.09 -18.08 20.27
N SER A 1034 -13.92 -17.77 19.69
CA SER A 1034 -13.03 -16.70 20.17
C SER A 1034 -13.57 -15.32 19.80
N GLU A 1035 -14.09 -15.20 18.58
CA GLU A 1035 -14.67 -13.96 18.06
C GLU A 1035 -16.03 -13.66 18.73
N LEU A 1036 -16.83 -14.68 19.04
CA LEU A 1036 -18.05 -14.51 19.83
C LEU A 1036 -17.75 -14.01 21.25
N GLU A 1037 -16.68 -14.49 21.88
CA GLU A 1037 -16.19 -13.97 23.17
C GLU A 1037 -15.74 -12.51 23.05
N GLN A 1038 -14.98 -12.16 22.01
CA GLN A 1038 -14.49 -10.81 21.72
C GLN A 1038 -15.63 -9.83 21.40
N GLN A 1039 -16.50 -10.15 20.44
CA GLN A 1039 -17.65 -9.34 20.05
C GLN A 1039 -18.70 -9.21 21.17
N ALA A 1040 -18.91 -10.25 21.99
CA ALA A 1040 -19.75 -10.14 23.18
C ALA A 1040 -19.09 -9.32 24.30
N THR A 1041 -17.77 -9.17 24.28
CA THR A 1041 -17.00 -8.34 25.21
C THR A 1041 -16.99 -6.87 24.79
N ASP A 1042 -16.84 -6.58 23.50
CA ASP A 1042 -16.69 -5.22 22.97
C ASP A 1042 -18.04 -4.61 22.51
N ARG A 1043 -18.73 -5.26 21.57
CA ARG A 1043 -19.89 -4.67 20.87
C ARG A 1043 -21.07 -4.45 21.82
N ILE A 1044 -21.39 -3.18 22.09
CA ILE A 1044 -22.38 -2.80 23.12
C ILE A 1044 -23.82 -3.27 22.82
N SER A 1045 -24.21 -3.47 21.56
CA SER A 1045 -25.50 -4.09 21.20
C SER A 1045 -25.53 -5.60 21.52
N PHE A 1046 -24.40 -6.31 21.41
CA PHE A 1046 -24.29 -7.71 21.84
C PHE A 1046 -24.34 -7.79 23.37
N ARG A 1047 -23.59 -6.93 24.08
CA ARG A 1047 -23.70 -6.75 25.54
C ARG A 1047 -25.16 -6.52 25.96
N ARG A 1048 -25.90 -5.65 25.25
CA ARG A 1048 -27.33 -5.38 25.49
C ARG A 1048 -28.22 -6.59 25.23
N PHE A 1049 -28.03 -7.29 24.11
CA PHE A 1049 -28.80 -8.49 23.75
C PHE A 1049 -28.63 -9.60 24.81
N LEU A 1050 -27.39 -9.80 25.27
CA LEU A 1050 -27.03 -10.72 26.35
C LEU A 1050 -27.51 -10.27 27.74
N GLY A 1051 -27.95 -9.01 27.89
CA GLY A 1051 -28.58 -8.49 29.11
C GLY A 1051 -27.65 -7.73 30.07
N PHE A 1052 -26.48 -7.31 29.60
CA PHE A 1052 -25.37 -6.74 30.39
C PHE A 1052 -24.87 -7.67 31.51
N PRO A 1053 -24.38 -8.88 31.19
CA PRO A 1053 -23.77 -9.76 32.17
C PRO A 1053 -22.46 -9.18 32.72
N ASP A 1054 -22.24 -9.28 34.04
CA ASP A 1054 -21.00 -8.84 34.72
C ASP A 1054 -19.75 -9.65 34.29
N THR A 1055 -19.92 -10.76 33.57
CA THR A 1055 -18.84 -11.58 33.01
C THR A 1055 -19.33 -12.27 31.75
N ILE A 1056 -18.54 -12.22 30.67
CA ILE A 1056 -18.81 -12.95 29.43
C ILE A 1056 -18.25 -14.39 29.58
N PRO A 1057 -19.00 -15.44 29.24
CA PRO A 1057 -18.47 -16.80 29.15
C PRO A 1057 -17.34 -16.89 28.11
N ASP A 1058 -16.22 -17.48 28.52
CA ASP A 1058 -15.05 -17.66 27.63
C ASP A 1058 -15.30 -18.70 26.52
N LYS A 1059 -14.44 -18.69 25.48
CA LYS A 1059 -14.49 -19.62 24.35
C LYS A 1059 -14.45 -21.10 24.75
N SER A 1060 -13.84 -21.45 25.88
CA SER A 1060 -13.86 -22.83 26.38
C SER A 1060 -15.21 -23.19 27.03
N ALA A 1061 -15.85 -22.27 27.75
CA ALA A 1061 -17.20 -22.46 28.27
C ALA A 1061 -18.25 -22.57 27.13
N ILE A 1062 -18.13 -21.73 26.11
CA ILE A 1062 -18.99 -21.75 24.91
C ILE A 1062 -18.85 -23.09 24.16
N ARG A 1063 -17.61 -23.50 23.85
CA ARG A 1063 -17.30 -24.80 23.21
C ARG A 1063 -17.86 -25.97 24.00
N THR A 1064 -17.60 -26.01 25.32
CA THR A 1064 -18.06 -27.09 26.21
C THR A 1064 -19.59 -27.22 26.19
N PHE A 1065 -20.31 -26.09 26.18
CA PHE A 1065 -21.77 -26.09 26.10
C PHE A 1065 -22.28 -26.60 24.74
N ARG A 1066 -21.65 -26.22 23.62
CA ARG A 1066 -22.00 -26.77 22.29
C ARG A 1066 -21.76 -28.28 22.23
N GLU A 1067 -20.62 -28.76 22.72
CA GLU A 1067 -20.32 -30.19 22.78
C GLU A 1067 -21.37 -30.97 23.58
N GLN A 1068 -21.79 -30.46 24.73
CA GLN A 1068 -22.86 -31.05 25.54
C GLN A 1068 -24.22 -31.06 24.81
N LEU A 1069 -24.57 -30.00 24.07
CA LEU A 1069 -25.79 -29.94 23.25
C LEU A 1069 -25.79 -30.95 22.11
N THR A 1070 -24.63 -31.20 21.50
CA THR A 1070 -24.42 -32.19 20.44
C THR A 1070 -24.52 -33.60 21.02
N GLN A 1071 -23.79 -33.91 22.09
CA GLN A 1071 -23.79 -35.23 22.76
C GLN A 1071 -25.18 -35.63 23.29
N THR A 1072 -25.97 -34.67 23.77
CA THR A 1072 -27.35 -34.89 24.26
C THR A 1072 -28.41 -34.83 23.15
N GLY A 1073 -28.04 -34.46 21.92
CA GLY A 1073 -28.97 -34.28 20.80
C GLY A 1073 -30.02 -33.18 21.03
N LYS A 1074 -29.69 -32.17 21.84
CA LYS A 1074 -30.60 -31.06 22.23
C LYS A 1074 -30.53 -29.86 21.32
N GLU A 1075 -29.39 -29.65 20.66
CA GLU A 1075 -29.18 -28.63 19.62
C GLU A 1075 -30.37 -28.54 18.63
N ARG A 1076 -30.75 -29.66 18.01
CA ARG A 1076 -31.89 -29.74 17.07
C ARG A 1076 -33.24 -29.31 17.68
N LYS A 1077 -33.41 -29.40 19.00
CA LYS A 1077 -34.62 -28.95 19.72
C LYS A 1077 -34.57 -27.44 19.99
N ILE A 1078 -33.39 -26.88 20.29
CA ILE A 1078 -33.17 -25.43 20.41
C ILE A 1078 -33.48 -24.77 19.08
N TRP A 1079 -32.81 -25.19 17.99
CA TRP A 1079 -33.06 -24.61 16.67
C TRP A 1079 -34.51 -24.83 16.22
N GLY A 1080 -35.10 -26.00 16.49
CA GLY A 1080 -36.50 -26.27 16.20
C GLY A 1080 -37.47 -25.33 16.93
N GLU A 1081 -37.21 -25.00 18.20
CA GLU A 1081 -38.04 -24.06 18.98
C GLU A 1081 -37.82 -22.61 18.54
N LEU A 1082 -36.59 -22.21 18.18
CA LEU A 1082 -36.31 -20.87 17.65
C LEU A 1082 -37.05 -20.62 16.33
N HIS A 1083 -36.95 -21.55 15.37
CA HIS A 1083 -37.70 -21.46 14.11
C HIS A 1083 -39.21 -21.43 14.36
N ARG A 1084 -39.73 -22.29 15.26
CA ARG A 1084 -41.16 -22.31 15.64
C ARG A 1084 -41.64 -20.99 16.26
N GLN A 1085 -40.76 -20.21 16.89
CA GLN A 1085 -41.09 -18.88 17.41
C GLN A 1085 -41.05 -17.82 16.30
N LEU A 1086 -39.98 -17.78 15.49
CA LEU A 1086 -39.83 -16.85 14.36
C LEU A 1086 -40.96 -16.99 13.33
N ASP A 1087 -41.29 -18.23 12.92
CA ASP A 1087 -42.42 -18.57 12.06
C ASP A 1087 -43.76 -18.02 12.62
N SER A 1088 -43.93 -18.08 13.95
CA SER A 1088 -45.15 -17.62 14.62
C SER A 1088 -45.27 -16.09 14.75
N SER A 1089 -44.19 -15.36 14.43
CA SER A 1089 -44.09 -13.89 14.46
C SER A 1089 -44.06 -13.26 13.05
N GLU A 1090 -44.28 -14.04 11.99
CA GLU A 1090 -44.22 -13.63 10.57
C GLU A 1090 -42.86 -13.01 10.12
N LEU A 1091 -41.78 -13.33 10.85
CA LEU A 1091 -40.41 -12.89 10.59
C LEU A 1091 -39.56 -14.00 9.97
N ALA A 1092 -38.83 -13.67 8.90
CA ALA A 1092 -37.77 -14.51 8.35
C ALA A 1092 -36.40 -13.83 8.56
N VAL A 1093 -35.42 -14.61 9.02
CA VAL A 1093 -34.00 -14.18 9.06
C VAL A 1093 -33.42 -14.39 7.67
N LYS A 1094 -32.83 -13.36 7.07
CA LYS A 1094 -32.00 -13.52 5.87
C LYS A 1094 -30.54 -13.44 6.29
N GLN A 1095 -29.79 -14.54 6.14
CA GLN A 1095 -28.32 -14.45 6.26
C GLN A 1095 -27.76 -13.55 5.16
N GLY A 1096 -26.74 -12.81 5.52
CA GLY A 1096 -25.98 -11.91 4.65
C GLY A 1096 -24.58 -11.68 5.23
N VAL A 1097 -23.79 -10.96 4.47
CA VAL A 1097 -22.44 -10.49 4.78
C VAL A 1097 -22.42 -9.03 4.32
N ILE A 1098 -21.92 -8.05 5.08
CA ILE A 1098 -21.19 -8.06 6.35
C ILE A 1098 -21.95 -7.28 7.46
N GLN A 1099 -21.53 -7.45 8.72
CA GLN A 1099 -21.88 -6.70 9.95
C GLN A 1099 -23.27 -6.79 10.62
N ASP A 1100 -24.41 -7.02 9.92
CA ASP A 1100 -25.71 -7.17 10.62
C ASP A 1100 -26.74 -8.09 9.94
N ALA A 1101 -27.35 -8.99 10.73
CA ALA A 1101 -28.39 -9.90 10.26
C ALA A 1101 -29.71 -9.16 9.94
N THR A 1102 -30.20 -9.25 8.71
CA THR A 1102 -31.40 -8.51 8.29
C THR A 1102 -32.67 -9.37 8.40
N PHE A 1103 -33.68 -8.85 9.11
CA PHE A 1103 -34.93 -9.55 9.38
C PHE A 1103 -36.09 -8.94 8.58
N ILE A 1104 -36.82 -9.78 7.85
CA ILE A 1104 -37.86 -9.34 6.89
C ILE A 1104 -39.25 -9.84 7.28
N THR A 1105 -40.26 -8.99 7.11
CA THR A 1105 -41.68 -9.34 7.32
C THR A 1105 -42.30 -9.93 6.06
N VAL A 1106 -42.89 -11.12 6.18
CA VAL A 1106 -43.34 -11.92 5.02
C VAL A 1106 -44.72 -11.48 4.53
N LYS A 1107 -44.78 -10.48 3.63
CA LYS A 1107 -46.05 -10.02 3.02
C LYS A 1107 -46.79 -11.14 2.27
N GLN A 1108 -47.96 -11.53 2.76
CA GLN A 1108 -48.82 -12.53 2.10
C GLN A 1108 -49.42 -11.99 0.79
N GLY A 1109 -49.01 -12.55 -0.35
CA GLY A 1109 -49.48 -12.19 -1.69
C GLY A 1109 -50.48 -13.18 -2.31
N HIS A 1110 -51.77 -12.82 -2.31
CA HIS A 1110 -52.82 -13.26 -3.25
C HIS A 1110 -53.12 -14.76 -3.47
N THR A 1111 -54.15 -15.22 -2.75
CA THR A 1111 -55.30 -16.04 -3.22
C THR A 1111 -55.18 -16.84 -4.53
N LYS A 1112 -55.26 -18.18 -4.43
CA LYS A 1112 -55.36 -19.14 -5.54
C LYS A 1112 -56.62 -18.94 -6.42
N ALA A 1113 -56.46 -18.94 -7.74
CA ALA A 1113 -57.56 -19.01 -8.71
C ALA A 1113 -57.43 -20.24 -9.64
N SER A 1114 -58.48 -21.08 -9.66
CA SER A 1114 -58.88 -22.11 -10.67
C SER A 1114 -57.85 -22.70 -11.67
N LYS A 1115 -57.65 -24.02 -11.58
CA LYS A 1115 -57.12 -24.88 -12.67
C LYS A 1115 -58.11 -25.03 -13.83
N PRO A 1116 -57.60 -25.19 -15.07
CA PRO A 1116 -57.87 -26.44 -15.81
C PRO A 1116 -56.59 -27.30 -16.07
N LYS A 1117 -56.60 -28.19 -17.08
CA LYS A 1117 -56.35 -29.63 -16.83
C LYS A 1117 -56.22 -30.48 -18.12
N ARG A 1118 -55.12 -31.26 -18.24
CA ARG A 1118 -54.94 -32.46 -19.10
C ARG A 1118 -54.93 -32.27 -20.63
N ASP A 1119 -54.46 -33.21 -21.49
CA ASP A 1119 -53.73 -34.52 -21.40
C ASP A 1119 -53.10 -34.79 -22.81
N ALA A 1120 -52.12 -35.68 -23.11
CA ALA A 1120 -50.94 -36.22 -22.39
C ALA A 1120 -50.20 -37.27 -23.30
N SER A 1121 -48.89 -37.12 -23.60
CA SER A 1121 -48.07 -38.10 -24.36
C SER A 1121 -46.58 -38.02 -23.99
N GLN A 1122 -45.98 -39.03 -23.33
CA GLN A 1122 -45.27 -40.21 -23.90
C GLN A 1122 -43.88 -39.92 -24.52
N THR A 1123 -42.77 -40.65 -24.25
CA THR A 1123 -42.38 -41.58 -23.14
C THR A 1123 -40.88 -41.98 -23.24
N ARG A 1124 -40.28 -42.44 -22.10
CA ARG A 1124 -38.92 -43.05 -21.85
C ARG A 1124 -38.02 -42.10 -21.03
N ARG A 1125 -37.48 -42.41 -19.82
CA ARG A 1125 -36.87 -43.62 -19.18
C ARG A 1125 -35.58 -44.09 -19.89
N SER A 1126 -34.44 -44.28 -19.22
CA SER A 1126 -34.10 -44.34 -17.77
C SER A 1126 -32.60 -44.02 -17.56
N GLY A 1127 -32.11 -43.65 -16.38
CA GLY A 1127 -32.78 -43.43 -15.08
C GLY A 1127 -31.76 -43.17 -13.95
N GLY A 1128 -32.25 -42.84 -12.76
CA GLY A 1128 -31.48 -42.60 -11.54
C GLY A 1128 -32.43 -42.58 -10.33
N GLU A 1129 -31.97 -42.98 -9.15
CA GLU A 1129 -32.84 -43.28 -7.99
C GLU A 1129 -32.89 -42.15 -6.96
N THR A 1130 -34.01 -42.01 -6.25
CA THR A 1130 -34.19 -41.00 -5.20
C THR A 1130 -34.25 -41.63 -3.80
N LEU A 1131 -33.16 -41.50 -3.04
CA LEU A 1131 -33.07 -41.59 -1.58
C LEU A 1131 -32.12 -40.45 -1.15
N GLN A 1132 -32.56 -39.42 -0.42
CA GLN A 1132 -33.02 -39.36 0.98
C GLN A 1132 -31.87 -39.10 1.97
N CYS A 1133 -31.56 -37.81 2.15
CA CYS A 1133 -30.78 -37.22 3.28
C CYS A 1133 -29.28 -37.62 3.35
N PRO A 1134 -28.42 -36.86 4.07
CA PRO A 1134 -28.72 -35.77 5.01
C PRO A 1134 -28.14 -34.39 4.63
N TRP A 1135 -28.22 -33.47 5.60
CA TRP A 1135 -27.40 -32.26 5.71
C TRP A 1135 -25.91 -32.63 5.84
N TRP A 1136 -25.01 -31.67 5.59
CA TRP A 1136 -23.89 -31.27 6.47
C TRP A 1136 -23.50 -29.81 6.12
N TRP A 1137 -22.56 -29.22 6.86
CA TRP A 1137 -22.25 -27.78 6.82
C TRP A 1137 -21.29 -27.43 5.68
N TYR A 1138 -21.41 -26.20 5.17
CA TYR A 1138 -20.39 -25.14 5.21
C TYR A 1138 -21.13 -23.85 5.61
#